data_AF-F2UJN6-F1
#
_entry.id   AF-F2UJN6-F1
#
_cell.length_a   1.000
_cell.length_b   1.000
_cell.length_c   1.000
_cell.angle_alpha   90.00
_cell.angle_beta   90.00
_cell.angle_gamma   90.00
#
_symmetry.space_group_name_H-M   'P 1'
#
loop_
_entity.id
_entity.type
_entity.pdbx_description
1 polymer ?
#
loop_
_entity_poly.entity_id
_entity_poly.type
_entity_poly.pdbx_seq_one_letter_code
_entity_poly.pdbx_strand_id
1 'polypeptide(L)'
;MVSVRFVVAAVFAAAFAVAVFGAQPSSAKACKDFQTCTECLNDGTKYCGWCHMDVVYKNQTIGTKCVDIRDSWSCPSIFDTAGCTPGYYCNYTTGQCAQAPAGSGMYGNYSSCMDHCFVTPDTYICNTTTYQCVKCKHPNDPGCASKGEACANCNAPPGQLFRCDRSDPSNPTCAACHPHDPHIKNCTDFHKACDNCQIPPPSPPSPPSPPSPPSPPSPPQPQKNYTCNTKTMQCEESTPGQPLVACEARCSNSTPPSYVGMYRGIQAQTNYKSGEFGFDFKNSTVVIRDNNGNDVHGQVYVLDDTKIKLLDGPNKGKVLTVDFRSVDTGPETTAFALMVSKPDGNLTYSLEDAMKGKNGETVYFLSRCNSWKSKLCNFAPAFQWLLDMRARFARHVAGMAPAANANDDEDGVRKYHPSTGTGANDVRRLHYDTYAHEALSPLENDPCNKYLDCSSCIAAHEGDVSCGWCLGGQIVYNTTGKSQYKCAGYEKGKAPPFTCTKDFRTEDCSGYSCAWNSSTPQCYKSDNGQYPDMQTCQKTCHASQMAKCNNQTKQCETCTKGPGCQQTMAQCDATCNVPHAKCNLTTHQCVSCDPATDPDCVDTKGACDEKCRKASTYGICDPTTGQCVPCDPSQHEKGCVQNCNNTCSFGGLYGCNVTDHTCVQGLGTMTLPDCVNECVPHNHTGNYGCDWSNPDAPVCKEKKGHLQKKDCMRNCHAPGFAKCNYTTGQCVKCTPDDPNCRYTKTECDIFCHKSSAQGTFRGIEISKDFKRGEWDFSFFGDGTVAFELYGTSTKYEARFDEHGSASEGTSIVFTVTEAPANGPLDINVGDVLSGLFINDNGENHIVKYMYLGLGTNAKAASTFDDAMTSFEWVLTGCQDNAPCDFSSSRLPE
;
A
#
# COMPACT_ATOMS: atom_id res chain seq x y z
N MET A 1 22.78 18.29 79.46
CA MET A 1 22.62 19.23 80.60
C MET A 1 21.41 20.11 80.29
N VAL A 2 20.53 20.40 81.28
CA VAL A 2 19.49 21.46 81.28
C VAL A 2 18.45 21.43 80.13
N SER A 3 17.13 21.47 80.33
CA SER A 3 16.29 21.24 81.52
C SER A 3 14.85 20.90 81.07
N VAL A 4 14.05 20.33 81.98
CA VAL A 4 12.58 20.15 81.87
C VAL A 4 11.88 21.19 82.78
N ARG A 5 10.53 21.34 82.66
CA ARG A 5 9.56 22.12 83.50
C ARG A 5 9.15 23.49 82.91
N PHE A 6 7.95 24.04 83.12
CA PHE A 6 6.64 23.62 83.71
C PHE A 6 5.52 24.35 82.88
N VAL A 7 4.30 23.84 82.64
CA VAL A 7 3.08 23.68 83.50
C VAL A 7 2.51 24.99 84.13
N VAL A 8 1.16 25.11 84.08
CA VAL A 8 0.21 26.00 84.83
C VAL A 8 -0.41 27.19 84.05
N ALA A 9 -1.71 27.40 84.27
CA ALA A 9 -2.63 28.33 83.58
C ALA A 9 -3.09 29.51 84.47
N ALA A 10 -3.75 30.51 83.87
CA ALA A 10 -4.82 31.35 84.46
C ALA A 10 -5.37 32.34 83.40
N VAL A 11 -6.63 32.30 82.95
CA VAL A 11 -7.91 32.79 83.53
C VAL A 11 -8.39 34.12 82.89
N PHE A 12 -9.68 34.09 82.52
CA PHE A 12 -10.56 35.11 81.94
C PHE A 12 -10.37 36.59 82.31
N ALA A 13 -10.54 37.44 81.30
CA ALA A 13 -11.40 38.64 81.36
C ALA A 13 -12.14 38.80 80.01
N ALA A 14 -13.38 39.31 80.01
CA ALA A 14 -14.24 39.32 78.82
C ALA A 14 -14.53 40.74 78.30
N ALA A 15 -14.63 40.88 76.98
CA ALA A 15 -15.20 42.04 76.30
C ALA A 15 -16.00 41.56 75.06
N PHE A 16 -17.20 42.10 74.86
CA PHE A 16 -18.05 41.75 73.71
C PHE A 16 -17.51 42.38 72.42
N ALA A 17 -17.26 41.56 71.41
CA ALA A 17 -17.12 41.99 70.02
C ALA A 17 -17.96 41.05 69.14
N VAL A 18 -19.07 41.55 68.60
CA VAL A 18 -19.92 40.78 67.68
C VAL A 18 -19.25 40.80 66.29
N ALA A 19 -18.32 39.87 66.09
CA ALA A 19 -17.76 39.61 64.77
C ALA A 19 -18.81 38.91 63.90
N VAL A 20 -19.20 39.55 62.80
CA VAL A 20 -19.99 38.89 61.75
C VAL A 20 -19.12 37.80 61.14
N PHE A 21 -19.57 36.53 61.23
CA PHE A 21 -18.96 35.44 60.49
C PHE A 21 -19.23 35.63 58.99
N GLY A 22 -18.29 36.29 58.30
CA GLY A 22 -18.23 36.24 56.85
C GLY A 22 -18.08 34.80 56.39
N ALA A 23 -18.88 34.38 55.41
CA ALA A 23 -18.81 33.03 54.88
C ALA A 23 -17.40 32.78 54.31
N GLN A 24 -16.81 31.62 54.63
CA GLN A 24 -15.58 31.19 53.97
C GLN A 24 -15.87 30.99 52.48
N PRO A 25 -14.95 31.37 51.57
CA PRO A 25 -15.10 31.04 50.16
C PRO A 25 -15.14 29.52 49.99
N SER A 26 -16.16 29.02 49.32
CA SER A 26 -16.25 27.60 48.96
C SER A 26 -15.04 27.20 48.12
N SER A 27 -14.38 26.10 48.50
CA SER A 27 -13.29 25.53 47.71
C SER A 27 -13.76 25.27 46.28
N ALA A 28 -13.04 25.79 45.29
CA ALA A 28 -13.32 25.51 43.88
C ALA A 28 -13.30 23.99 43.63
N LYS A 29 -14.30 23.49 42.90
CA LYS A 29 -14.37 22.10 42.48
C LYS A 29 -13.17 21.75 41.58
N ALA A 30 -12.72 20.50 41.62
CA ALA A 30 -11.79 19.97 40.63
C ALA A 30 -12.54 19.71 39.31
N CYS A 31 -11.86 19.74 38.17
CA CYS A 31 -12.51 19.56 36.86
C CYS A 31 -13.35 18.25 36.79
N LYS A 32 -12.81 17.15 37.33
CA LYS A 32 -13.50 15.85 37.45
C LYS A 32 -14.84 15.85 38.21
N ASP A 33 -15.15 16.90 38.98
CA ASP A 33 -16.37 17.00 39.78
C ASP A 33 -17.56 17.59 38.98
N PHE A 34 -17.34 18.00 37.72
CA PHE A 34 -18.37 18.49 36.80
C PHE A 34 -18.89 17.36 35.90
N GLN A 35 -20.21 17.24 35.79
CA GLN A 35 -20.86 16.13 35.05
C GLN A 35 -21.37 16.53 33.66
N THR A 36 -21.37 17.81 33.34
CA THR A 36 -21.73 18.33 32.00
C THR A 36 -20.62 19.22 31.43
N CYS A 37 -20.54 19.28 30.10
CA CYS A 37 -19.63 20.18 29.40
C CYS A 37 -19.83 21.64 29.81
N THR A 38 -21.08 22.08 29.93
CA THR A 38 -21.43 23.47 30.25
C THR A 38 -20.90 23.88 31.63
N GLU A 39 -21.02 23.01 32.64
CA GLU A 39 -20.41 23.25 33.96
C GLU A 39 -18.88 23.20 33.88
N CYS A 40 -18.33 22.20 33.18
CA CYS A 40 -16.89 21.98 33.04
C CYS A 40 -16.15 23.20 32.47
N LEU A 41 -16.73 23.85 31.45
CA LEU A 41 -16.09 24.97 30.74
C LEU A 41 -16.46 26.36 31.30
N ASN A 42 -17.60 26.50 32.00
CA ASN A 42 -18.01 27.79 32.58
C ASN A 42 -17.64 27.95 34.06
N ASP A 43 -17.83 26.91 34.88
CA ASP A 43 -17.56 26.94 36.33
C ASP A 43 -16.19 26.32 36.68
N GLY A 44 -15.53 25.71 35.70
CA GLY A 44 -14.18 25.19 35.82
C GLY A 44 -13.14 26.29 36.11
N THR A 45 -11.97 25.87 36.61
CA THR A 45 -10.80 26.75 36.56
C THR A 45 -10.41 26.98 35.09
N LYS A 46 -9.57 27.99 34.80
CA LYS A 46 -9.05 28.28 33.44
C LYS A 46 -8.20 27.16 32.80
N TYR A 47 -8.19 25.98 33.40
CA TYR A 47 -7.47 24.78 32.99
C TYR A 47 -8.38 23.56 32.91
N CYS A 48 -9.71 23.69 33.02
CA CYS A 48 -10.62 22.59 32.74
C CYS A 48 -10.92 22.49 31.23
N GLY A 49 -11.09 21.27 30.73
CA GLY A 49 -11.53 20.99 29.37
C GLY A 49 -12.37 19.72 29.32
N TRP A 50 -13.13 19.53 28.23
CA TRP A 50 -14.16 18.51 28.12
C TRP A 50 -13.93 17.58 26.94
N CYS A 51 -13.71 16.30 27.21
CA CYS A 51 -13.73 15.24 26.21
C CYS A 51 -15.17 14.74 26.00
N HIS A 52 -15.58 14.51 24.75
CA HIS A 52 -16.95 14.05 24.45
C HIS A 52 -17.17 12.58 24.83
N MET A 53 -16.09 11.85 25.05
CA MET A 53 -16.02 10.52 25.66
C MET A 53 -15.27 10.59 26.98
N ASP A 54 -15.26 9.48 27.73
CA ASP A 54 -14.44 9.38 28.93
C ASP A 54 -12.94 9.33 28.54
N VAL A 55 -12.08 10.05 29.26
CA VAL A 55 -10.65 10.14 28.91
C VAL A 55 -9.88 8.86 29.29
N VAL A 56 -8.70 8.68 28.71
CA VAL A 56 -7.76 7.63 29.13
C VAL A 56 -6.52 8.29 29.75
N TYR A 57 -6.29 8.07 31.04
CA TYR A 57 -5.05 8.53 31.70
C TYR A 57 -3.84 7.67 31.27
N LYS A 58 -2.61 8.20 31.42
CA LYS A 58 -1.37 7.50 31.02
C LYS A 58 -1.15 6.10 31.66
N ASN A 59 -1.86 5.79 32.74
CA ASN A 59 -1.90 4.47 33.40
C ASN A 59 -3.00 3.52 32.85
N GLN A 60 -3.64 3.88 31.73
CA GLN A 60 -4.80 3.22 31.12
C GLN A 60 -6.09 3.21 31.98
N THR A 61 -6.18 3.97 33.08
CA THR A 61 -7.46 4.12 33.80
C THR A 61 -8.36 5.11 33.09
N ILE A 62 -9.64 4.76 32.97
CA ILE A 62 -10.68 5.60 32.38
C ILE A 62 -11.03 6.73 33.37
N GLY A 63 -11.06 7.97 32.87
CA GLY A 63 -11.36 9.19 33.63
C GLY A 63 -12.68 9.85 33.24
N THR A 64 -13.12 10.81 34.04
CA THR A 64 -14.29 11.66 33.73
C THR A 64 -14.08 12.47 32.46
N LYS A 65 -15.18 12.79 31.77
CA LYS A 65 -15.20 13.67 30.59
C LYS A 65 -14.59 15.05 30.83
N CYS A 66 -14.86 15.65 31.98
CA CYS A 66 -14.18 16.87 32.41
C CYS A 66 -12.83 16.54 33.08
N VAL A 67 -11.78 17.24 32.65
CA VAL A 67 -10.38 17.01 33.05
C VAL A 67 -9.62 18.32 33.18
N ASP A 68 -8.52 18.30 33.94
CA ASP A 68 -7.55 19.39 33.94
C ASP A 68 -6.59 19.23 32.76
N ILE A 69 -6.43 20.24 31.92
CA ILE A 69 -5.61 20.22 30.70
C ILE A 69 -4.10 20.17 30.98
N ARG A 70 -3.71 20.21 32.26
CA ARG A 70 -2.33 20.08 32.73
C ARG A 70 -1.99 18.65 33.18
N ASP A 71 -3.00 17.80 33.36
CA ASP A 71 -2.82 16.38 33.68
C ASP A 71 -2.49 15.54 32.42
N SER A 72 -1.90 14.36 32.60
CA SER A 72 -1.50 13.48 31.48
C SER A 72 -2.57 12.43 31.12
N TRP A 73 -3.44 12.78 30.17
CA TRP A 73 -4.51 11.95 29.62
C TRP A 73 -4.62 12.12 28.09
N SER A 74 -5.38 11.25 27.42
CA SER A 74 -5.81 11.40 26.03
C SER A 74 -7.33 11.34 25.91
N CYS A 75 -7.88 12.11 24.98
CA CYS A 75 -9.30 12.07 24.64
C CYS A 75 -9.48 11.24 23.35
N PRO A 76 -10.24 10.14 23.35
CA PRO A 76 -10.46 9.31 22.16
C PRO A 76 -11.54 9.89 21.21
N SER A 77 -11.79 11.20 21.28
CA SER A 77 -12.87 11.90 20.58
C SER A 77 -12.59 13.41 20.53
N ILE A 78 -13.63 14.23 20.29
CA ILE A 78 -13.57 15.69 20.34
C ILE A 78 -13.20 16.15 21.75
N PHE A 79 -12.35 17.17 21.81
CA PHE A 79 -11.95 17.84 23.05
C PHE A 79 -12.20 19.36 22.97
N ASP A 80 -13.13 19.84 23.79
CA ASP A 80 -13.50 21.26 23.88
C ASP A 80 -12.77 21.96 25.04
N THR A 81 -12.34 23.20 24.81
CA THR A 81 -11.71 24.06 25.84
C THR A 81 -12.34 25.45 25.99
N ALA A 82 -13.23 25.85 25.08
CA ALA A 82 -13.80 27.21 25.02
C ALA A 82 -15.33 27.27 24.89
N GLY A 83 -15.98 26.15 24.56
CA GLY A 83 -17.44 26.05 24.45
C GLY A 83 -17.85 24.68 23.91
N CYS A 84 -19.04 24.22 24.27
CA CYS A 84 -19.50 22.86 24.01
C CYS A 84 -19.95 22.67 22.56
N THR A 85 -19.20 21.90 21.77
CA THR A 85 -19.53 21.60 20.38
C THR A 85 -20.47 20.38 20.27
N PRO A 86 -21.40 20.34 19.31
CA PRO A 86 -22.20 19.15 19.03
C PRO A 86 -21.48 18.23 18.05
N GLY A 87 -20.89 17.14 18.56
CA GLY A 87 -20.30 16.08 17.74
C GLY A 87 -21.35 15.19 17.07
N TYR A 88 -20.91 14.09 16.48
CA TYR A 88 -21.80 13.11 15.83
C TYR A 88 -21.65 11.71 16.43
N TYR A 89 -22.73 10.95 16.43
CA TYR A 89 -22.72 9.52 16.76
C TYR A 89 -23.26 8.70 15.58
N CYS A 90 -22.73 7.49 15.41
CA CYS A 90 -23.26 6.56 14.43
C CYS A 90 -24.47 5.81 14.97
N ASN A 91 -25.55 5.73 14.18
CA ASN A 91 -26.57 4.72 14.34
C ASN A 91 -26.15 3.46 13.57
N TYR A 92 -25.38 2.58 14.22
CA TYR A 92 -24.87 1.34 13.62
C TYR A 92 -25.96 0.33 13.20
N THR A 93 -27.24 0.59 13.50
CA THR A 93 -28.40 -0.17 12.99
C THR A 93 -28.85 0.32 11.61
N THR A 94 -28.60 1.60 11.26
CA THR A 94 -29.00 2.20 9.98
C THR A 94 -27.83 2.66 9.10
N GLY A 95 -26.59 2.69 9.63
CA GLY A 95 -25.43 3.22 8.91
C GLY A 95 -25.55 4.73 8.65
N GLN A 96 -26.22 5.45 9.57
CA GLN A 96 -26.47 6.88 9.45
C GLN A 96 -25.94 7.61 10.67
N CYS A 97 -25.26 8.72 10.42
CA CYS A 97 -24.79 9.61 11.46
C CYS A 97 -25.90 10.56 11.93
N ALA A 98 -26.00 10.73 13.24
CA ALA A 98 -26.89 11.69 13.88
C ALA A 98 -26.07 12.66 14.72
N GLN A 99 -26.50 13.93 14.76
CA GLN A 99 -25.85 14.93 15.57
C GLN A 99 -26.15 14.69 17.05
N ALA A 100 -25.11 14.68 17.88
CA ALA A 100 -25.20 14.51 19.31
C ALA A 100 -25.56 15.84 20.01
N PRO A 101 -26.02 15.79 21.27
CA PRO A 101 -26.03 16.97 22.14
C PRO A 101 -24.63 17.62 22.25
N ALA A 102 -24.60 18.91 22.59
CA ALA A 102 -23.36 19.64 22.83
C ALA A 102 -22.51 19.00 23.94
N GLY A 103 -21.20 18.86 23.72
CA GLY A 103 -20.30 18.10 24.59
C GLY A 103 -20.51 16.58 24.51
N SER A 104 -21.00 16.05 23.39
CA SER A 104 -21.17 14.61 23.15
C SER A 104 -21.00 14.25 21.67
N GLY A 105 -21.02 12.95 21.37
CA GLY A 105 -20.67 12.40 20.05
C GLY A 105 -19.25 11.82 20.04
N MET A 106 -19.01 10.88 19.14
CA MET A 106 -17.71 10.22 18.97
C MET A 106 -16.84 10.92 17.90
N TYR A 107 -17.47 11.60 16.93
CA TYR A 107 -16.81 12.11 15.73
C TYR A 107 -16.98 13.62 15.57
N GLY A 108 -15.88 14.31 15.19
CA GLY A 108 -15.78 15.78 15.10
C GLY A 108 -16.71 16.45 14.09
N ASN A 109 -17.17 15.72 13.08
CA ASN A 109 -18.06 16.22 12.05
C ASN A 109 -18.81 15.05 11.39
N TYR A 110 -19.78 15.38 10.53
CA TYR A 110 -20.59 14.39 9.84
C TYR A 110 -19.79 13.48 8.91
N SER A 111 -18.75 13.96 8.21
CA SER A 111 -17.93 13.08 7.35
C SER A 111 -17.15 12.09 8.18
N SER A 112 -16.36 12.54 9.17
CA SER A 112 -15.60 11.65 10.07
C SER A 112 -16.48 10.61 10.76
N CYS A 113 -17.76 10.93 11.00
CA CYS A 113 -18.74 9.93 11.40
C CYS A 113 -19.07 8.96 10.25
N MET A 114 -19.52 9.44 9.09
CA MET A 114 -19.89 8.59 7.94
C MET A 114 -18.75 7.71 7.43
N ASP A 115 -17.51 8.16 7.51
CA ASP A 115 -16.28 7.44 7.15
C ASP A 115 -16.00 6.23 8.07
N HIS A 116 -16.73 6.12 9.18
CA HIS A 116 -16.69 5.00 10.12
C HIS A 116 -18.08 4.44 10.50
N CYS A 117 -19.17 5.00 9.96
CA CYS A 117 -20.55 4.68 10.33
C CYS A 117 -21.23 3.76 9.33
N PHE A 118 -20.75 2.52 9.31
CA PHE A 118 -21.36 1.47 8.51
C PHE A 118 -22.52 0.82 9.27
N VAL A 119 -23.51 0.27 8.55
CA VAL A 119 -24.45 -0.68 9.14
C VAL A 119 -23.62 -1.85 9.67
N THR A 120 -23.76 -2.20 10.95
CA THR A 120 -23.06 -3.39 11.48
C THR A 120 -23.50 -4.59 10.64
N PRO A 121 -22.59 -5.26 9.89
CA PRO A 121 -22.99 -6.33 9.00
C PRO A 121 -23.62 -7.45 9.80
N ASP A 122 -24.72 -8.01 9.29
CA ASP A 122 -25.43 -9.11 9.92
C ASP A 122 -24.44 -10.23 10.27
N THR A 123 -24.20 -10.44 11.56
CA THR A 123 -23.39 -11.57 12.03
C THR A 123 -24.25 -12.83 12.07
N TYR A 124 -23.60 -13.96 11.80
CA TYR A 124 -24.23 -15.26 11.74
C TYR A 124 -23.47 -16.22 12.66
N ILE A 125 -24.19 -17.20 13.19
CA ILE A 125 -23.63 -18.34 13.92
C ILE A 125 -24.11 -19.61 13.24
N CYS A 126 -23.25 -20.63 13.18
CA CYS A 126 -23.72 -21.95 12.78
C CYS A 126 -24.61 -22.53 13.87
N ASN A 127 -25.87 -22.81 13.57
CA ASN A 127 -26.68 -23.65 14.45
C ASN A 127 -26.16 -25.08 14.35
N THR A 128 -25.31 -25.49 15.28
CA THR A 128 -24.67 -26.81 15.32
C THR A 128 -25.64 -27.97 15.55
N THR A 129 -26.93 -27.71 15.79
CA THR A 129 -27.98 -28.74 15.88
C THR A 129 -28.65 -28.98 14.52
N THR A 130 -28.79 -27.95 13.68
CA THR A 130 -29.47 -28.04 12.37
C THR A 130 -28.52 -27.94 11.17
N TYR A 131 -27.26 -27.57 11.41
CA TYR A 131 -26.25 -27.17 10.41
C TYR A 131 -26.78 -26.11 9.44
N GLN A 132 -27.53 -25.16 9.99
CA GLN A 132 -27.99 -23.98 9.26
C GLN A 132 -27.32 -22.73 9.83
N CYS A 133 -26.81 -21.90 8.92
CA CYS A 133 -26.20 -20.61 9.26
C CYS A 133 -27.31 -19.61 9.62
N VAL A 134 -27.48 -19.32 10.91
CA VAL A 134 -28.57 -18.47 11.43
C VAL A 134 -28.05 -17.08 11.79
N LYS A 135 -28.83 -16.04 11.49
CA LYS A 135 -28.53 -14.66 11.85
C LYS A 135 -28.61 -14.50 13.38
N CYS A 136 -27.63 -13.82 13.97
CA CYS A 136 -27.57 -13.57 15.41
C CYS A 136 -28.56 -12.46 15.84
N LYS A 137 -28.82 -12.34 17.15
CA LYS A 137 -29.73 -11.30 17.67
C LYS A 137 -29.00 -9.97 17.83
N HIS A 138 -27.73 -10.03 18.22
CA HIS A 138 -26.83 -8.88 18.29
C HIS A 138 -25.49 -9.21 17.62
N PRO A 139 -24.81 -8.21 17.02
CA PRO A 139 -23.49 -8.41 16.41
C PRO A 139 -22.47 -9.05 17.36
N ASN A 140 -22.57 -8.73 18.66
CA ASN A 140 -21.63 -9.11 19.71
C ASN A 140 -22.05 -10.39 20.48
N ASP A 141 -23.07 -11.13 20.00
CA ASP A 141 -23.45 -12.43 20.59
C ASP A 141 -22.26 -13.42 20.48
N PRO A 142 -21.86 -14.14 21.55
CA PRO A 142 -20.69 -15.02 21.51
C PRO A 142 -20.77 -16.13 20.45
N GLY A 143 -19.75 -16.20 19.59
CA GLY A 143 -19.67 -17.18 18.49
C GLY A 143 -20.28 -16.72 17.16
N CYS A 144 -20.76 -15.47 17.10
CA CYS A 144 -21.22 -14.85 15.85
C CYS A 144 -20.06 -14.25 15.07
N ALA A 145 -20.02 -14.51 13.76
CA ALA A 145 -18.96 -14.08 12.85
C ALA A 145 -19.55 -13.53 11.54
N SER A 146 -18.68 -13.17 10.59
CA SER A 146 -19.13 -12.75 9.25
C SER A 146 -19.90 -13.87 8.54
N LYS A 147 -20.86 -13.54 7.66
CA LYS A 147 -21.67 -14.56 6.97
C LYS A 147 -20.81 -15.58 6.20
N GLY A 148 -19.75 -15.13 5.53
CA GLY A 148 -18.85 -16.03 4.80
C GLY A 148 -18.18 -17.05 5.73
N GLU A 149 -17.60 -16.57 6.82
CA GLU A 149 -16.84 -17.34 7.82
C GLU A 149 -17.72 -18.29 8.65
N ALA A 150 -18.87 -17.79 9.13
CA ALA A 150 -19.84 -18.55 9.88
C ALA A 150 -20.50 -19.64 9.03
N CYS A 151 -20.84 -19.34 7.77
CA CYS A 151 -21.52 -20.32 6.90
C CYS A 151 -20.54 -21.31 6.24
N ALA A 152 -19.31 -20.91 5.88
CA ALA A 152 -18.33 -21.80 5.23
C ALA A 152 -17.97 -23.02 6.10
N ASN A 153 -17.95 -22.84 7.42
CA ASN A 153 -17.70 -23.91 8.38
C ASN A 153 -18.98 -24.63 8.86
N CYS A 154 -20.17 -24.15 8.47
CA CYS A 154 -21.46 -24.70 8.93
C CYS A 154 -21.93 -25.90 8.09
N ASN A 155 -21.05 -26.88 7.92
CA ASN A 155 -21.38 -28.15 7.27
C ASN A 155 -21.74 -29.20 8.33
N ALA A 156 -22.73 -30.04 8.04
CA ALA A 156 -22.93 -31.26 8.80
C ALA A 156 -21.66 -32.14 8.70
N PRO A 157 -21.19 -32.79 9.77
CA PRO A 157 -20.12 -33.78 9.70
C PRO A 157 -20.45 -34.83 8.63
N PRO A 158 -19.47 -35.30 7.84
CA PRO A 158 -19.71 -36.35 6.86
C PRO A 158 -20.32 -37.56 7.57
N GLY A 159 -21.55 -37.90 7.21
CA GLY A 159 -22.34 -38.92 7.89
C GLY A 159 -21.58 -40.25 7.93
N GLN A 160 -21.60 -40.92 9.09
CA GLN A 160 -20.79 -42.11 9.31
C GLN A 160 -21.08 -43.15 8.22
N LEU A 161 -20.02 -43.59 7.54
CA LEU A 161 -20.13 -44.56 6.46
C LEU A 161 -20.12 -45.98 7.02
N PHE A 162 -20.83 -46.87 6.34
CA PHE A 162 -21.03 -48.26 6.73
C PHE A 162 -20.63 -49.21 5.59
N ARG A 163 -20.44 -50.48 5.94
CA ARG A 163 -20.27 -51.60 5.00
C ARG A 163 -21.01 -52.84 5.52
N CYS A 164 -21.55 -53.66 4.63
CA CYS A 164 -22.02 -55.00 4.99
C CYS A 164 -20.80 -55.93 5.18
N ASP A 165 -20.52 -56.32 6.41
CA ASP A 165 -19.52 -57.33 6.73
C ASP A 165 -20.14 -58.72 6.58
N ARG A 166 -19.57 -59.52 5.67
CA ARG A 166 -20.05 -60.87 5.32
C ARG A 166 -19.05 -61.97 5.73
N SER A 167 -18.21 -61.68 6.73
CA SER A 167 -17.29 -62.66 7.32
C SER A 167 -17.99 -63.89 7.90
N ASP A 168 -19.24 -63.74 8.36
CA ASP A 168 -20.21 -64.82 8.54
C ASP A 168 -21.27 -64.76 7.41
N PRO A 169 -21.26 -65.70 6.44
CA PRO A 169 -22.28 -65.75 5.38
C PRO A 169 -23.70 -66.09 5.88
N SER A 170 -23.81 -66.65 7.08
CA SER A 170 -25.08 -67.06 7.72
C SER A 170 -25.72 -65.91 8.49
N ASN A 171 -24.93 -64.94 8.94
CA ASN A 171 -25.36 -63.79 9.73
C ASN A 171 -24.53 -62.54 9.37
N PRO A 172 -24.69 -61.99 8.15
CA PRO A 172 -23.97 -60.79 7.72
C PRO A 172 -24.40 -59.59 8.56
N THR A 173 -23.43 -58.77 9.00
CA THR A 173 -23.67 -57.64 9.91
C THR A 173 -23.26 -56.32 9.27
N CYS A 174 -24.02 -55.24 9.49
CA CYS A 174 -23.60 -53.94 8.99
C CYS A 174 -22.68 -53.25 9.99
N ALA A 175 -21.43 -53.00 9.58
CA ALA A 175 -20.39 -52.40 10.41
C ALA A 175 -20.09 -50.97 9.96
N ALA A 176 -19.85 -50.07 10.93
CA ALA A 176 -19.36 -48.73 10.62
C ALA A 176 -17.89 -48.79 10.14
N CYS A 177 -17.56 -48.01 9.13
CA CYS A 177 -16.20 -47.87 8.63
C CYS A 177 -15.37 -46.92 9.52
N HIS A 178 -14.09 -47.24 9.72
CA HIS A 178 -13.19 -46.41 10.52
C HIS A 178 -12.71 -45.19 9.70
N PRO A 179 -12.76 -43.95 10.22
CA PRO A 179 -12.56 -42.71 9.45
C PRO A 179 -11.11 -42.45 8.97
N HIS A 180 -10.20 -43.41 9.14
CA HIS A 180 -8.77 -43.28 8.84
C HIS A 180 -8.16 -44.44 8.03
N ASP A 181 -8.98 -45.32 7.44
CA ASP A 181 -8.51 -46.34 6.49
C ASP A 181 -8.98 -46.02 5.06
N PRO A 182 -8.12 -45.38 4.22
CA PRO A 182 -8.47 -44.98 2.86
C PRO A 182 -8.46 -46.13 1.85
N HIS A 183 -8.21 -47.38 2.26
CA HIS A 183 -8.09 -48.52 1.34
C HIS A 183 -9.28 -49.48 1.35
N ILE A 184 -10.25 -49.30 2.26
CA ILE A 184 -11.49 -50.10 2.31
C ILE A 184 -12.44 -49.67 1.17
N LYS A 185 -12.38 -50.39 0.05
CA LYS A 185 -13.43 -50.34 -0.98
C LYS A 185 -14.78 -50.78 -0.38
N ASN A 186 -15.86 -50.16 -0.85
CA ASN A 186 -17.27 -50.46 -0.54
C ASN A 186 -17.85 -49.87 0.78
N CYS A 187 -17.24 -48.86 1.40
CA CYS A 187 -17.91 -48.04 2.40
C CYS A 187 -18.87 -47.03 1.74
N THR A 188 -20.14 -46.97 2.18
CA THR A 188 -21.19 -46.07 1.64
C THR A 188 -22.12 -45.58 2.76
N ASP A 189 -23.15 -44.80 2.45
CA ASP A 189 -24.20 -44.45 3.42
C ASP A 189 -24.93 -45.69 3.97
N PHE A 190 -25.50 -45.56 5.18
CA PHE A 190 -26.13 -46.66 5.90
C PHE A 190 -27.12 -47.47 5.05
N HIS A 191 -27.99 -46.82 4.27
CA HIS A 191 -28.96 -47.52 3.44
C HIS A 191 -28.28 -48.34 2.32
N LYS A 192 -27.44 -47.72 1.48
CA LYS A 192 -26.74 -48.45 0.41
C LYS A 192 -25.88 -49.62 0.96
N ALA A 193 -25.26 -49.43 2.13
CA ALA A 193 -24.43 -50.42 2.79
C ALA A 193 -25.24 -51.57 3.44
N CYS A 194 -26.29 -51.23 4.20
CA CYS A 194 -26.95 -52.15 5.12
C CYS A 194 -28.23 -52.77 4.56
N ASP A 195 -28.94 -52.12 3.64
CA ASP A 195 -30.19 -52.67 3.09
C ASP A 195 -29.90 -53.95 2.26
N ASN A 196 -28.73 -54.01 1.61
CA ASN A 196 -28.20 -55.20 0.92
C ASN A 196 -27.59 -56.26 1.88
N CYS A 197 -27.70 -56.05 3.19
CA CYS A 197 -27.15 -56.96 4.21
C CYS A 197 -28.22 -57.88 4.83
N GLN A 198 -29.50 -57.73 4.46
CA GLN A 198 -30.58 -58.60 4.93
C GLN A 198 -30.70 -59.88 4.08
N ILE A 199 -30.91 -61.02 4.75
CA ILE A 199 -31.31 -62.28 4.11
C ILE A 199 -32.82 -62.20 3.81
N PRO A 200 -33.29 -62.46 2.56
CA PRO A 200 -34.67 -62.18 2.17
C PRO A 200 -35.69 -63.11 2.86
N PRO A 201 -36.69 -62.56 3.58
CA PRO A 201 -37.85 -63.33 4.04
C PRO A 201 -38.84 -63.60 2.88
N PRO A 202 -39.71 -64.63 2.99
CA PRO A 202 -40.77 -64.88 2.02
C PRO A 202 -41.91 -63.82 2.06
N SER A 203 -42.57 -63.66 0.92
CA SER A 203 -43.56 -62.62 0.56
C SER A 203 -45.00 -62.85 1.11
N PRO A 204 -46.03 -62.06 0.76
CA PRO A 204 -46.31 -60.64 1.11
C PRO A 204 -47.81 -60.47 1.57
N PRO A 205 -48.47 -59.30 1.45
CA PRO A 205 -48.25 -57.97 2.04
C PRO A 205 -49.39 -57.54 3.01
N SER A 206 -49.34 -56.31 3.56
CA SER A 206 -50.48 -55.62 4.21
C SER A 206 -50.45 -54.10 3.96
N PRO A 207 -51.58 -53.36 4.07
CA PRO A 207 -51.67 -51.95 3.68
C PRO A 207 -51.02 -50.96 4.67
N PRO A 208 -50.62 -49.74 4.22
CA PRO A 208 -49.98 -48.74 5.07
C PRO A 208 -50.95 -47.97 5.99
N SER A 209 -50.44 -47.55 7.15
CA SER A 209 -51.14 -46.69 8.13
C SER A 209 -50.74 -45.21 8.00
N PRO A 210 -51.53 -44.25 8.54
CA PRO A 210 -51.24 -42.81 8.43
C PRO A 210 -49.96 -42.37 9.20
N PRO A 211 -49.35 -41.24 8.82
CA PRO A 211 -48.14 -40.73 9.48
C PRO A 211 -48.44 -40.13 10.88
N SER A 212 -47.51 -40.36 11.82
CA SER A 212 -47.57 -39.84 13.19
C SER A 212 -47.12 -38.36 13.31
N PRO A 213 -47.52 -37.64 14.38
CA PRO A 213 -47.09 -36.26 14.61
C PRO A 213 -45.59 -36.12 14.94
N PRO A 214 -45.00 -34.90 14.81
CA PRO A 214 -43.60 -34.65 15.17
C PRO A 214 -43.33 -34.79 16.67
N SER A 215 -42.18 -35.37 17.02
CA SER A 215 -41.71 -35.47 18.41
C SER A 215 -41.30 -34.10 19.00
N PRO A 216 -41.45 -33.89 20.32
CA PRO A 216 -40.92 -32.69 20.99
C PRO A 216 -39.39 -32.57 20.89
N PRO A 217 -38.82 -31.35 20.91
CA PRO A 217 -37.38 -31.15 20.92
C PRO A 217 -36.74 -31.66 22.22
N SER A 218 -35.61 -32.36 22.09
CA SER A 218 -34.83 -32.87 23.22
C SER A 218 -34.24 -31.75 24.09
N PRO A 219 -34.01 -31.98 25.40
CA PRO A 219 -33.30 -31.03 26.25
C PRO A 219 -31.89 -30.71 25.73
N PRO A 220 -31.38 -29.48 25.91
CA PRO A 220 -29.99 -29.14 25.58
C PRO A 220 -29.01 -30.03 26.35
N GLN A 221 -28.03 -30.62 25.66
CA GLN A 221 -26.96 -31.36 26.34
C GLN A 221 -26.01 -30.40 27.07
N PRO A 222 -25.37 -30.84 28.18
CA PRO A 222 -24.38 -30.03 28.88
C PRO A 222 -23.26 -29.56 27.95
N GLN A 223 -23.00 -28.25 27.94
CA GLN A 223 -21.97 -27.65 27.10
C GLN A 223 -20.58 -28.11 27.56
N LYS A 224 -19.84 -28.78 26.67
CA LYS A 224 -18.50 -29.30 26.96
C LYS A 224 -17.48 -28.16 27.08
N ASN A 225 -16.65 -28.26 28.10
CA ASN A 225 -15.57 -27.32 28.41
C ASN A 225 -14.21 -27.99 28.20
N TYR A 226 -13.22 -27.20 27.79
CA TYR A 226 -11.92 -27.64 27.33
C TYR A 226 -10.79 -26.81 27.95
N THR A 227 -9.62 -27.42 28.15
CA THR A 227 -8.40 -26.80 28.66
C THR A 227 -7.22 -27.22 27.78
N CYS A 228 -6.24 -26.34 27.62
CA CYS A 228 -5.05 -26.63 26.83
C CYS A 228 -4.15 -27.65 27.54
N ASN A 229 -3.91 -28.81 26.93
CA ASN A 229 -2.82 -29.69 27.34
C ASN A 229 -1.50 -29.14 26.78
N THR A 230 -0.70 -28.55 27.67
CA THR A 230 0.57 -27.88 27.35
C THR A 230 1.71 -28.81 26.90
N LYS A 231 1.47 -30.13 26.82
CA LYS A 231 2.41 -31.11 26.25
C LYS A 231 2.06 -31.52 24.82
N THR A 232 0.77 -31.65 24.51
CA THR A 232 0.27 -32.02 23.17
C THR A 232 -0.07 -30.79 22.32
N MET A 233 -0.28 -29.64 22.96
CA MET A 233 -0.83 -28.42 22.37
C MET A 233 -2.18 -28.68 21.68
N GLN A 234 -3.04 -29.40 22.41
CA GLN A 234 -4.41 -29.77 22.03
C GLN A 234 -5.38 -29.48 23.17
N CYS A 235 -6.66 -29.30 22.83
CA CYS A 235 -7.72 -28.97 23.78
C CYS A 235 -8.42 -30.24 24.30
N GLU A 236 -8.34 -30.47 25.61
CA GLU A 236 -8.86 -31.67 26.27
C GLU A 236 -10.06 -31.35 27.17
N GLU A 237 -11.08 -32.21 27.15
CA GLU A 237 -12.32 -32.01 27.92
C GLU A 237 -12.05 -31.99 29.43
N SER A 238 -12.56 -30.96 30.11
CA SER A 238 -12.20 -30.64 31.48
C SER A 238 -13.29 -29.82 32.18
N THR A 239 -13.22 -29.75 33.52
CA THR A 239 -14.10 -28.88 34.31
C THR A 239 -13.32 -28.35 35.51
N PRO A 240 -13.10 -27.02 35.64
CA PRO A 240 -13.48 -25.95 34.71
C PRO A 240 -12.73 -26.00 33.36
N GLY A 241 -13.16 -25.17 32.41
CA GLY A 241 -12.57 -25.00 31.08
C GLY A 241 -13.39 -23.99 30.26
N GLN A 242 -13.05 -23.82 28.98
CA GLN A 242 -13.71 -22.90 28.03
C GLN A 242 -14.26 -23.64 26.80
N PRO A 243 -15.14 -23.05 25.96
CA PRO A 243 -15.61 -23.68 24.72
C PRO A 243 -14.45 -24.06 23.78
N LEU A 244 -14.59 -25.16 23.02
CA LEU A 244 -13.51 -25.72 22.19
C LEU A 244 -12.82 -24.67 21.31
N VAL A 245 -13.60 -23.89 20.54
CA VAL A 245 -13.07 -22.84 19.64
C VAL A 245 -12.25 -21.78 20.39
N ALA A 246 -12.66 -21.40 21.60
CA ALA A 246 -11.92 -20.44 22.44
C ALA A 246 -10.63 -21.04 23.01
N CYS A 247 -10.62 -22.37 23.25
CA CYS A 247 -9.41 -23.10 23.60
C CYS A 247 -8.47 -23.21 22.39
N GLU A 248 -8.93 -23.65 21.22
CA GLU A 248 -8.10 -23.87 20.02
C GLU A 248 -7.46 -22.57 19.52
N ALA A 249 -8.19 -21.43 19.61
CA ALA A 249 -7.64 -20.10 19.33
C ALA A 249 -6.50 -19.66 20.27
N ARG A 250 -6.33 -20.32 21.42
CA ARG A 250 -5.31 -20.06 22.44
C ARG A 250 -4.34 -21.23 22.65
N CYS A 251 -4.54 -22.35 21.96
CA CYS A 251 -3.88 -23.62 22.20
C CYS A 251 -3.73 -24.38 20.87
N SER A 252 -2.63 -24.14 20.17
CA SER A 252 -2.34 -24.83 18.92
C SER A 252 -0.85 -25.14 18.80
N ASN A 253 -0.51 -26.24 18.12
CA ASN A 253 0.85 -26.52 17.66
C ASN A 253 1.13 -25.89 16.28
N SER A 254 0.61 -24.69 16.03
CA SER A 254 0.71 -24.00 14.75
C SER A 254 1.14 -22.54 14.88
N THR A 255 1.83 -22.07 13.86
CA THR A 255 2.08 -20.65 13.60
C THR A 255 0.77 -19.96 13.19
N PRO A 256 0.45 -18.76 13.72
CA PRO A 256 -0.68 -17.97 13.23
C PRO A 256 -0.59 -17.75 11.71
N PRO A 257 -1.68 -17.93 10.92
CA PRO A 257 -1.61 -17.85 9.46
C PRO A 257 -1.05 -16.52 8.91
N SER A 258 -1.27 -15.42 9.61
CA SER A 258 -0.73 -14.09 9.28
C SER A 258 0.81 -14.00 9.38
N TYR A 259 1.41 -14.81 10.25
CA TYR A 259 2.86 -14.82 10.50
C TYR A 259 3.61 -15.70 9.48
N VAL A 260 2.95 -16.66 8.83
CA VAL A 260 3.60 -17.58 7.87
C VAL A 260 4.17 -16.79 6.67
N GLY A 261 5.45 -16.99 6.37
CA GLY A 261 6.16 -16.25 5.32
C GLY A 261 7.67 -16.13 5.55
N MET A 262 8.37 -15.57 4.55
CA MET A 262 9.78 -15.19 4.63
C MET A 262 9.89 -13.68 4.82
N TYR A 263 10.72 -13.27 5.78
CA TYR A 263 10.94 -11.88 6.17
C TYR A 263 12.43 -11.56 6.26
N ARG A 264 12.77 -10.31 5.96
CA ARG A 264 14.09 -9.70 6.18
C ARG A 264 13.88 -8.37 6.90
N GLY A 265 14.84 -7.92 7.70
CA GLY A 265 14.74 -6.63 8.36
C GLY A 265 15.84 -6.37 9.38
N ILE A 266 15.60 -5.41 10.25
CA ILE A 266 16.60 -4.85 11.17
C ILE A 266 16.12 -4.94 12.63
N GLN A 267 17.04 -4.90 13.59
CA GLN A 267 16.72 -4.70 15.00
C GLN A 267 16.69 -3.17 15.30
N ALA A 268 15.83 -2.70 16.21
CA ALA A 268 15.58 -1.23 16.33
C ALA A 268 15.22 -0.71 17.74
N GLN A 269 15.50 -1.48 18.79
CA GLN A 269 15.37 -1.05 20.19
C GLN A 269 16.57 -0.19 20.65
N THR A 270 16.48 0.44 21.82
CA THR A 270 17.63 1.09 22.47
C THR A 270 18.75 0.06 22.73
N ASN A 271 19.98 0.35 22.27
CA ASN A 271 21.12 -0.59 22.28
C ASN A 271 20.89 -1.88 21.44
N TYR A 272 20.17 -1.79 20.33
CA TYR A 272 20.06 -2.87 19.34
C TYR A 272 21.42 -3.35 18.80
N LYS A 273 21.44 -4.54 18.19
CA LYS A 273 22.58 -5.00 17.40
C LYS A 273 22.33 -4.68 15.93
N SER A 274 23.25 -3.93 15.34
CA SER A 274 23.32 -3.72 13.90
C SER A 274 23.45 -5.04 13.11
N GLY A 275 22.92 -5.05 11.90
CA GLY A 275 23.04 -6.07 10.88
C GLY A 275 21.72 -6.81 10.65
N GLU A 276 21.44 -7.12 9.37
CA GLU A 276 20.18 -7.71 8.93
C GLU A 276 19.84 -9.01 9.69
N PHE A 277 18.56 -9.17 10.06
CA PHE A 277 17.96 -10.40 10.56
C PHE A 277 16.99 -11.00 9.53
N GLY A 278 16.90 -12.33 9.50
CA GLY A 278 15.95 -13.06 8.64
C GLY A 278 15.04 -13.97 9.45
N PHE A 279 13.77 -14.05 9.08
CA PHE A 279 12.80 -14.98 9.68
C PHE A 279 12.07 -15.75 8.58
N ASP A 280 12.04 -17.08 8.65
CA ASP A 280 11.25 -17.93 7.75
C ASP A 280 10.25 -18.77 8.56
N PHE A 281 9.02 -18.28 8.68
CA PHE A 281 7.92 -18.91 9.42
C PHE A 281 7.15 -19.88 8.53
N LYS A 282 7.10 -21.16 8.93
CA LYS A 282 6.27 -22.23 8.35
C LYS A 282 5.10 -22.56 9.30
N ASN A 283 4.25 -23.51 8.93
CA ASN A 283 3.01 -23.87 9.64
C ASN A 283 3.16 -24.18 11.14
N SER A 284 4.34 -24.61 11.62
CA SER A 284 4.61 -24.91 13.05
C SER A 284 6.09 -24.75 13.45
N THR A 285 6.89 -24.09 12.60
CA THR A 285 8.33 -23.89 12.81
C THR A 285 8.78 -22.55 12.27
N VAL A 286 9.94 -22.08 12.73
CA VAL A 286 10.61 -20.88 12.23
C VAL A 286 12.11 -21.13 12.08
N VAL A 287 12.73 -20.55 11.06
CA VAL A 287 14.19 -20.37 10.99
C VAL A 287 14.49 -18.89 11.24
N ILE A 288 15.28 -18.60 12.27
CA ILE A 288 15.72 -17.25 12.63
C ILE A 288 17.20 -17.14 12.26
N ARG A 289 17.57 -16.18 11.42
CA ARG A 289 18.95 -15.93 11.01
C ARG A 289 19.48 -14.65 11.63
N ASP A 290 20.59 -14.75 12.36
CA ASP A 290 21.28 -13.61 12.97
C ASP A 290 22.06 -12.76 11.95
N ASN A 291 22.61 -11.64 12.42
CA ASN A 291 23.42 -10.73 11.62
C ASN A 291 24.72 -11.35 11.06
N ASN A 292 25.24 -12.41 11.69
CA ASN A 292 26.42 -13.15 11.23
C ASN A 292 26.08 -14.25 10.20
N GLY A 293 24.79 -14.49 9.93
CA GLY A 293 24.31 -15.56 9.06
C GLY A 293 24.09 -16.91 9.73
N ASN A 294 24.18 -17.00 11.06
CA ASN A 294 23.86 -18.22 11.81
C ASN A 294 22.36 -18.45 11.86
N ASP A 295 21.92 -19.67 11.58
CA ASP A 295 20.51 -20.08 11.72
C ASP A 295 20.23 -20.70 13.09
N VAL A 296 19.12 -20.30 13.69
CA VAL A 296 18.50 -20.92 14.89
C VAL A 296 17.11 -21.41 14.50
N HIS A 297 16.81 -22.67 14.74
CA HIS A 297 15.53 -23.28 14.42
C HIS A 297 14.60 -23.25 15.65
N GLY A 298 13.34 -22.91 15.45
CA GLY A 298 12.30 -22.87 16.49
C GLY A 298 11.07 -23.70 16.12
N GLN A 299 10.42 -24.29 17.12
CA GLN A 299 9.03 -24.78 17.03
C GLN A 299 8.09 -23.65 17.45
N VAL A 300 7.05 -23.39 16.66
CA VAL A 300 6.08 -22.31 16.89
C VAL A 300 4.73 -22.91 17.30
N TYR A 301 4.14 -22.34 18.34
CA TYR A 301 2.87 -22.77 18.92
C TYR A 301 2.17 -21.59 19.61
N VAL A 302 0.86 -21.66 19.81
CA VAL A 302 0.09 -20.65 20.55
C VAL A 302 -0.28 -21.24 21.92
N LEU A 303 0.08 -20.52 22.99
CA LEU A 303 -0.32 -20.81 24.38
C LEU A 303 -0.65 -19.48 25.06
N ASP A 304 -1.90 -19.04 24.91
CA ASP A 304 -2.41 -17.67 25.11
C ASP A 304 -1.72 -16.61 24.22
N ASP A 305 -0.39 -16.49 24.26
CA ASP A 305 0.43 -15.75 23.28
C ASP A 305 1.03 -16.71 22.23
N THR A 306 1.54 -16.18 21.11
CA THR A 306 2.43 -16.95 20.23
C THR A 306 3.79 -17.16 20.89
N LYS A 307 4.33 -18.39 20.81
CA LYS A 307 5.59 -18.77 21.44
C LYS A 307 6.49 -19.55 20.50
N ILE A 308 7.80 -19.33 20.62
CA ILE A 308 8.86 -19.99 19.85
C ILE A 308 9.76 -20.75 20.81
N LYS A 309 9.75 -22.08 20.76
CA LYS A 309 10.68 -22.93 21.50
C LYS A 309 11.91 -23.22 20.64
N LEU A 310 13.07 -22.76 21.10
CA LEU A 310 14.33 -22.88 20.37
C LEU A 310 14.85 -24.32 20.41
N LEU A 311 15.22 -24.86 19.24
CA LEU A 311 15.60 -26.27 19.05
C LEU A 311 17.12 -26.47 19.03
N ASP A 312 17.88 -25.41 18.76
CA ASP A 312 19.33 -25.33 18.72
C ASP A 312 19.80 -23.91 19.14
N GLY A 313 21.04 -23.55 18.79
CA GLY A 313 21.70 -22.32 19.24
C GLY A 313 22.04 -22.29 20.74
N PRO A 314 22.62 -21.17 21.24
CA PRO A 314 23.01 -21.02 22.66
C PRO A 314 21.84 -21.11 23.64
N ASN A 315 20.62 -20.80 23.19
CA ASN A 315 19.39 -20.80 23.97
C ASN A 315 18.52 -22.06 23.72
N LYS A 316 19.11 -23.18 23.28
CA LYS A 316 18.40 -24.44 23.04
C LYS A 316 17.50 -24.85 24.20
N GLY A 317 16.25 -25.18 23.90
CA GLY A 317 15.23 -25.60 24.85
C GLY A 317 14.46 -24.45 25.52
N LYS A 318 14.94 -23.20 25.39
CA LYS A 318 14.27 -22.00 25.91
C LYS A 318 13.05 -21.62 25.07
N VAL A 319 12.14 -20.88 25.68
CA VAL A 319 10.95 -20.33 25.02
C VAL A 319 11.07 -18.82 24.88
N LEU A 320 10.74 -18.30 23.71
CA LEU A 320 10.50 -16.88 23.45
C LEU A 320 8.98 -16.68 23.33
N THR A 321 8.45 -15.60 23.92
CA THR A 321 7.09 -15.11 23.66
C THR A 321 7.18 -14.03 22.58
N VAL A 322 6.30 -14.07 21.58
CA VAL A 322 6.34 -13.14 20.44
C VAL A 322 4.99 -12.52 20.13
N ASP A 323 5.02 -11.26 19.71
CA ASP A 323 3.89 -10.50 19.18
C ASP A 323 4.31 -9.82 17.86
N PHE A 324 3.41 -9.78 16.88
CA PHE A 324 3.71 -9.45 15.49
C PHE A 324 2.58 -8.56 14.96
N ARG A 325 2.92 -7.31 14.65
CA ARG A 325 1.94 -6.28 14.25
C ARG A 325 2.28 -5.76 12.86
N SER A 326 1.25 -5.54 12.03
CA SER A 326 1.38 -4.65 10.87
C SER A 326 1.79 -3.27 11.36
N VAL A 327 2.61 -2.57 10.59
CA VAL A 327 2.97 -1.17 10.87
C VAL A 327 3.03 -0.29 9.63
N ASP A 328 3.17 -0.85 8.42
CA ASP A 328 3.09 -0.11 7.15
C ASP A 328 2.87 -1.08 5.96
N THR A 329 2.36 -0.59 4.82
CA THR A 329 2.24 -1.32 3.56
C THR A 329 2.70 -0.47 2.37
N GLY A 330 4.00 -0.51 2.09
CA GLY A 330 4.59 0.12 0.92
C GLY A 330 4.34 -0.60 -0.41
N PRO A 331 5.02 -0.17 -1.49
CA PRO A 331 4.84 -0.69 -2.84
C PRO A 331 5.13 -2.20 -2.94
N GLU A 332 6.37 -2.59 -2.66
CA GLU A 332 6.84 -3.96 -2.90
C GLU A 332 6.80 -4.84 -1.65
N THR A 333 6.65 -4.25 -0.45
CA THR A 333 6.61 -4.97 0.83
C THR A 333 5.56 -4.46 1.80
N THR A 334 5.08 -5.35 2.67
CA THR A 334 4.42 -5.00 3.94
C THR A 334 5.48 -4.96 5.05
N ALA A 335 5.44 -3.96 5.93
CA ALA A 335 6.32 -3.85 7.10
C ALA A 335 5.60 -4.25 8.39
N PHE A 336 6.34 -4.89 9.29
CA PHE A 336 5.85 -5.45 10.54
C PHE A 336 6.79 -5.15 11.71
N ALA A 337 6.23 -4.94 12.90
CA ALA A 337 6.97 -4.96 14.16
C ALA A 337 6.86 -6.35 14.80
N LEU A 338 7.98 -7.07 14.93
CA LEU A 338 8.10 -8.29 15.71
C LEU A 338 8.75 -7.97 17.05
N MET A 339 7.98 -8.08 18.13
CA MET A 339 8.48 -8.04 19.51
C MET A 339 8.77 -9.46 20.00
N VAL A 340 9.92 -9.64 20.66
CA VAL A 340 10.40 -10.93 21.14
C VAL A 340 10.83 -10.79 22.60
N SER A 341 10.35 -11.65 23.49
CA SER A 341 10.81 -11.64 24.88
C SER A 341 12.23 -12.21 25.00
N LYS A 342 12.90 -11.90 26.11
CA LYS A 342 14.09 -12.68 26.52
C LYS A 342 13.74 -14.18 26.67
N PRO A 343 14.75 -15.09 26.56
CA PRO A 343 14.57 -16.50 26.87
C PRO A 343 13.87 -16.76 28.21
N ASP A 344 12.83 -17.58 28.17
CA ASP A 344 11.88 -17.92 29.24
C ASP A 344 11.14 -16.70 29.84
N GLY A 345 11.04 -15.59 29.10
CA GLY A 345 10.31 -14.39 29.47
C GLY A 345 8.94 -14.24 28.82
N ASN A 346 8.12 -13.35 29.38
CA ASN A 346 6.92 -12.81 28.75
C ASN A 346 7.23 -11.46 28.11
N LEU A 347 6.35 -10.97 27.24
CA LEU A 347 6.42 -9.62 26.69
C LEU A 347 5.76 -8.59 27.61
N THR A 348 6.22 -7.33 27.55
CA THR A 348 5.38 -6.18 27.89
C THR A 348 4.48 -5.82 26.70
N TYR A 349 3.20 -5.55 26.93
CA TYR A 349 2.19 -5.40 25.88
C TYR A 349 2.31 -4.13 24.99
N SER A 350 3.19 -3.18 25.34
CA SER A 350 3.44 -1.96 24.55
C SER A 350 4.72 -2.11 23.73
N LEU A 351 4.63 -1.75 22.44
CA LEU A 351 5.79 -1.64 21.54
C LEU A 351 6.75 -0.56 22.06
N GLU A 352 6.22 0.51 22.64
CA GLU A 352 6.99 1.61 23.25
C GLU A 352 7.91 1.13 24.39
N ASP A 353 7.52 0.14 25.20
CA ASP A 353 8.35 -0.39 26.29
C ASP A 353 9.28 -1.52 25.84
N ALA A 354 8.85 -2.35 24.89
CA ALA A 354 9.71 -3.35 24.24
C ALA A 354 10.88 -2.68 23.51
N MET A 355 10.65 -1.54 22.85
CA MET A 355 11.71 -0.77 22.17
C MET A 355 12.69 -0.08 23.13
N LYS A 356 12.30 0.16 24.38
CA LYS A 356 13.24 0.59 25.44
C LYS A 356 14.11 -0.57 25.97
N GLY A 357 13.88 -1.80 25.51
CA GLY A 357 14.60 -3.02 25.92
C GLY A 357 14.49 -3.35 27.41
N LYS A 358 13.49 -2.78 28.10
CA LYS A 358 13.50 -2.55 29.55
C LYS A 358 13.64 -3.81 30.41
N ASN A 359 13.11 -4.94 29.96
CA ASN A 359 13.18 -6.23 30.65
C ASN A 359 14.00 -7.26 29.88
N GLY A 360 14.70 -6.86 28.81
CA GLY A 360 15.45 -7.72 27.90
C GLY A 360 14.68 -8.19 26.66
N GLU A 361 13.56 -7.55 26.33
CA GLU A 361 12.86 -7.71 25.04
C GLU A 361 13.77 -7.32 23.86
N THR A 362 13.49 -7.86 22.67
CA THR A 362 14.01 -7.34 21.41
C THR A 362 12.90 -6.98 20.43
N VAL A 363 13.18 -6.01 19.55
CA VAL A 363 12.23 -5.53 18.55
C VAL A 363 12.90 -5.49 17.18
N TYR A 364 12.25 -6.14 16.21
CA TYR A 364 12.65 -6.17 14.81
C TYR A 364 11.60 -5.49 13.95
N PHE A 365 12.02 -4.61 13.04
CA PHE A 365 11.18 -4.15 11.93
C PHE A 365 11.49 -5.01 10.71
N LEU A 366 10.47 -5.75 10.26
CA LEU A 366 10.56 -6.81 9.27
C LEU A 366 9.71 -6.48 8.05
N SER A 367 10.30 -6.57 6.86
CA SER A 367 9.58 -6.53 5.59
C SER A 367 9.17 -7.94 5.15
N ARG A 368 8.06 -8.04 4.40
CA ARG A 368 7.65 -9.21 3.60
C ARG A 368 7.21 -8.74 2.21
N CYS A 369 7.66 -9.40 1.15
CA CYS A 369 7.22 -9.09 -0.22
C CYS A 369 5.69 -9.18 -0.39
N ASN A 370 5.11 -8.19 -1.06
CA ASN A 370 3.69 -8.08 -1.37
C ASN A 370 3.30 -9.06 -2.49
N SER A 371 2.93 -10.29 -2.14
CA SER A 371 2.58 -11.39 -3.08
C SER A 371 1.41 -11.10 -4.04
N TRP A 372 0.72 -9.97 -3.85
CA TRP A 372 -0.41 -9.49 -4.65
C TRP A 372 -0.03 -8.37 -5.63
N LYS A 373 1.10 -7.69 -5.41
CA LYS A 373 1.61 -6.58 -6.25
C LYS A 373 2.98 -6.95 -6.86
N SER A 374 3.99 -7.15 -6.02
CA SER A 374 5.34 -7.42 -6.47
C SER A 374 5.48 -8.81 -7.12
N LYS A 375 6.02 -8.82 -8.34
CA LYS A 375 6.50 -10.05 -9.02
C LYS A 375 8.02 -10.20 -8.95
N LEU A 376 8.72 -9.16 -8.47
CA LEU A 376 10.18 -9.08 -8.45
C LEU A 376 10.75 -9.23 -7.04
N CYS A 377 10.05 -8.77 -6.00
CA CYS A 377 10.47 -8.92 -4.61
C CYS A 377 10.44 -10.41 -4.24
N ASN A 378 11.61 -10.94 -3.88
CA ASN A 378 11.77 -12.31 -3.46
C ASN A 378 12.89 -12.39 -2.43
N PHE A 379 12.57 -12.80 -1.19
CA PHE A 379 13.55 -12.97 -0.13
C PHE A 379 14.12 -14.40 -0.03
N ALA A 380 13.69 -15.34 -0.87
CA ALA A 380 14.28 -16.68 -0.94
C ALA A 380 15.81 -16.68 -1.20
N PRO A 381 16.39 -15.79 -2.03
CA PRO A 381 17.85 -15.69 -2.22
C PRO A 381 18.63 -15.49 -0.91
N ALA A 382 18.08 -14.74 0.04
CA ALA A 382 18.70 -14.52 1.36
C ALA A 382 18.84 -15.82 2.17
N PHE A 383 17.93 -16.78 1.96
CA PHE A 383 17.95 -18.10 2.61
C PHE A 383 18.56 -19.21 1.73
N GLN A 384 18.62 -19.06 0.41
CA GLN A 384 19.02 -20.12 -0.53
C GLN A 384 20.47 -20.57 -0.42
N TRP A 385 21.38 -19.73 0.08
CA TRP A 385 22.74 -20.17 0.46
C TRP A 385 22.72 -21.34 1.45
N LEU A 386 21.71 -21.43 2.33
CA LEU A 386 21.52 -22.53 3.28
C LEU A 386 21.21 -23.85 2.56
N LEU A 387 20.32 -23.80 1.55
CA LEU A 387 19.95 -24.96 0.74
C LEU A 387 21.14 -25.45 -0.07
N ASP A 388 21.90 -24.53 -0.67
CA ASP A 388 23.06 -24.89 -1.48
C ASP A 388 24.26 -25.37 -0.64
N MET A 389 24.48 -24.79 0.55
CA MET A 389 25.43 -25.35 1.53
C MET A 389 25.00 -26.74 2.02
N ARG A 390 23.73 -26.95 2.40
CA ARG A 390 23.24 -28.28 2.79
C ARG A 390 23.40 -29.29 1.64
N ALA A 391 23.13 -28.89 0.39
CA ALA A 391 23.36 -29.73 -0.78
C ALA A 391 24.85 -30.01 -1.02
N ARG A 392 25.76 -29.04 -0.84
CA ARG A 392 27.22 -29.25 -0.93
C ARG A 392 27.72 -30.19 0.18
N PHE A 393 27.29 -29.99 1.42
CA PHE A 393 27.70 -30.80 2.57
C PHE A 393 27.15 -32.24 2.48
N ALA A 394 25.90 -32.43 2.04
CA ALA A 394 25.33 -33.74 1.76
C ALA A 394 26.12 -34.49 0.67
N ARG A 395 26.53 -33.80 -0.40
CA ARG A 395 27.40 -34.37 -1.45
C ARG A 395 28.79 -34.72 -0.91
N HIS A 396 29.36 -33.92 -0.01
CA HIS A 396 30.67 -34.19 0.60
C HIS A 396 30.63 -35.38 1.57
N VAL A 397 29.61 -35.48 2.43
CA VAL A 397 29.43 -36.61 3.36
C VAL A 397 29.12 -37.90 2.59
N ALA A 398 28.30 -37.84 1.53
CA ALA A 398 28.10 -38.98 0.63
C ALA A 398 29.40 -39.41 -0.08
N GLY A 399 30.27 -38.46 -0.44
CA GLY A 399 31.60 -38.72 -1.01
C GLY A 399 32.66 -39.21 -0.01
N MET A 400 32.37 -39.23 1.29
CA MET A 400 33.25 -39.77 2.34
C MET A 400 32.91 -41.22 2.74
N ALA A 401 31.95 -41.86 2.07
CA ALA A 401 31.77 -43.31 2.17
C ALA A 401 32.98 -44.03 1.53
N PRO A 402 33.68 -44.94 2.23
CA PRO A 402 34.89 -45.57 1.71
C PRO A 402 34.57 -46.60 0.62
N ALA A 403 34.58 -46.17 -0.64
CA ALA A 403 34.52 -47.05 -1.79
C ALA A 403 35.87 -47.79 -1.95
N ALA A 404 35.84 -49.12 -1.87
CA ALA A 404 37.00 -49.95 -2.14
C ALA A 404 37.14 -50.21 -3.66
N ASN A 405 38.36 -50.04 -4.18
CA ASN A 405 38.93 -50.58 -5.42
C ASN A 405 38.03 -50.68 -6.69
N ALA A 406 38.31 -49.80 -7.66
CA ALA A 406 38.48 -50.20 -9.06
C ALA A 406 39.35 -49.16 -9.80
N ASN A 407 40.05 -49.59 -10.85
CA ASN A 407 40.79 -48.72 -11.77
C ASN A 407 39.89 -48.28 -12.94
N ASP A 408 40.22 -47.20 -13.64
CA ASP A 408 40.78 -47.21 -15.01
C ASP A 408 40.75 -45.81 -15.66
N ASP A 409 41.31 -45.72 -16.87
CA ASP A 409 42.01 -44.54 -17.45
C ASP A 409 41.19 -43.46 -18.21
N GLU A 410 41.86 -42.30 -18.33
CA GLU A 410 41.99 -41.36 -19.47
C GLU A 410 40.87 -40.43 -20.05
N ASP A 411 41.36 -39.20 -20.29
CA ASP A 411 41.11 -38.22 -21.37
C ASP A 411 39.75 -37.49 -21.53
N GLY A 412 39.79 -36.27 -22.11
CA GLY A 412 38.60 -35.45 -22.37
C GLY A 412 38.75 -33.95 -22.60
N VAL A 413 39.89 -33.41 -23.06
CA VAL A 413 40.02 -31.94 -23.28
C VAL A 413 39.20 -31.45 -24.49
N ARG A 414 38.30 -30.47 -24.29
CA ARG A 414 37.81 -29.64 -25.42
C ARG A 414 37.41 -28.20 -25.01
N LYS A 415 37.69 -27.25 -25.91
CA LYS A 415 37.48 -25.80 -25.76
C LYS A 415 36.11 -25.38 -26.30
N TYR A 416 35.62 -24.21 -25.86
CA TYR A 416 34.60 -23.44 -26.57
C TYR A 416 35.14 -22.05 -26.97
N HIS A 417 34.60 -21.50 -28.05
CA HIS A 417 34.87 -20.15 -28.57
C HIS A 417 33.54 -19.38 -28.64
N PRO A 418 33.51 -18.05 -28.45
CA PRO A 418 32.30 -17.24 -28.50
C PRO A 418 31.92 -16.82 -29.92
N SER A 419 30.65 -16.42 -30.10
CA SER A 419 30.13 -15.81 -31.33
C SER A 419 29.31 -14.55 -31.03
N THR A 420 29.61 -13.45 -31.71
CA THR A 420 28.96 -12.14 -31.62
C THR A 420 27.73 -12.01 -32.53
N GLY A 421 26.76 -11.15 -32.17
CA GLY A 421 25.65 -10.73 -33.04
C GLY A 421 24.96 -9.47 -32.48
N THR A 422 24.48 -8.57 -33.34
CA THR A 422 24.14 -7.17 -32.97
C THR A 422 22.80 -6.65 -33.54
N GLY A 423 22.17 -5.74 -32.77
CA GLY A 423 21.14 -4.78 -33.21
C GLY A 423 19.66 -5.20 -33.05
N ALA A 424 18.66 -4.30 -33.13
CA ALA A 424 18.61 -2.84 -32.91
C ALA A 424 17.14 -2.33 -33.06
N ASN A 425 16.65 -1.48 -32.14
CA ASN A 425 15.50 -0.54 -32.27
C ASN A 425 14.07 -1.15 -32.50
N ASP A 426 12.91 -0.50 -32.28
CA ASP A 426 12.55 0.85 -31.77
C ASP A 426 11.17 0.88 -31.00
N VAL A 427 10.58 2.06 -30.69
CA VAL A 427 9.71 2.32 -29.49
C VAL A 427 8.26 2.88 -29.70
N ARG A 428 7.40 2.71 -28.66
CA ARG A 428 6.03 3.24 -28.24
C ARG A 428 5.28 4.34 -29.07
N ARG A 429 3.92 4.38 -29.25
CA ARG A 429 2.67 4.41 -28.38
C ARG A 429 2.19 5.83 -27.87
N LEU A 430 0.89 6.20 -28.10
CA LEU A 430 -0.13 6.95 -27.23
C LEU A 430 -0.48 8.49 -27.27
N HIS A 431 -1.79 8.82 -27.48
CA HIS A 431 -2.86 9.51 -26.64
C HIS A 431 -2.77 10.85 -25.79
N TYR A 432 -3.91 11.61 -25.71
CA TYR A 432 -4.55 12.44 -24.58
C TYR A 432 -4.18 13.97 -24.36
N ASP A 433 -4.99 14.98 -23.89
CA ASP A 433 -6.36 15.19 -23.28
C ASP A 433 -7.18 16.49 -23.71
N THR A 434 -8.33 16.79 -23.02
CA THR A 434 -9.19 18.04 -22.87
C THR A 434 -9.88 18.75 -24.09
N TYR A 435 -11.03 19.47 -24.03
CA TYR A 435 -12.07 19.83 -23.01
C TYR A 435 -13.45 20.33 -23.63
N ALA A 436 -14.54 20.39 -22.82
CA ALA A 436 -15.71 21.37 -22.84
C ALA A 436 -16.72 21.43 -24.05
N HIS A 437 -17.92 22.10 -24.06
CA HIS A 437 -18.96 22.53 -23.07
C HIS A 437 -20.32 23.02 -23.73
N GLU A 438 -21.51 22.61 -23.25
CA GLU A 438 -22.76 23.40 -22.95
C GLU A 438 -23.89 22.47 -22.37
N ALA A 439 -25.04 22.99 -21.88
CA ALA A 439 -25.94 22.23 -20.98
C ALA A 439 -27.29 21.74 -21.59
N LEU A 440 -27.62 20.45 -21.40
CA LEU A 440 -28.91 19.82 -21.80
C LEU A 440 -29.50 18.90 -20.69
N SER A 441 -29.99 17.71 -21.02
CA SER A 441 -31.01 16.98 -20.24
C SER A 441 -30.45 16.06 -19.14
N PRO A 442 -31.29 15.53 -18.21
CA PRO A 442 -30.82 14.68 -17.10
C PRO A 442 -30.18 13.32 -17.48
N LEU A 443 -30.11 12.95 -18.76
CA LEU A 443 -29.30 11.81 -19.22
C LEU A 443 -27.85 12.24 -19.55
N GLU A 444 -27.65 13.51 -19.85
CA GLU A 444 -26.44 14.07 -20.45
C GLU A 444 -25.53 14.79 -19.43
N ASN A 445 -26.10 15.21 -18.28
CA ASN A 445 -25.40 16.00 -17.25
C ASN A 445 -24.76 15.17 -16.12
N ASP A 446 -24.68 13.84 -16.21
CA ASP A 446 -23.80 13.07 -15.32
C ASP A 446 -22.35 13.31 -15.80
N PRO A 447 -21.50 14.02 -15.02
CA PRO A 447 -20.19 14.46 -15.50
C PRO A 447 -19.21 13.28 -15.63
N CYS A 448 -19.52 12.14 -15.04
CA CYS A 448 -18.72 10.92 -15.11
C CYS A 448 -18.97 10.12 -16.39
N ASN A 449 -20.08 10.33 -17.11
CA ASN A 449 -20.34 9.70 -18.43
C ASN A 449 -19.19 9.94 -19.45
N LYS A 450 -18.34 10.97 -19.24
CA LYS A 450 -17.21 11.32 -20.12
C LYS A 450 -15.99 10.38 -20.01
N TYR A 451 -15.94 9.50 -19.00
CA TYR A 451 -14.87 8.52 -18.82
C TYR A 451 -15.24 7.18 -19.47
N LEU A 452 -14.48 6.80 -20.51
CA LEU A 452 -14.80 5.66 -21.39
C LEU A 452 -14.15 4.34 -20.97
N ASP A 453 -13.29 4.35 -19.96
CA ASP A 453 -12.68 3.17 -19.33
C ASP A 453 -12.84 3.20 -17.80
N CYS A 454 -12.66 2.05 -17.15
CA CYS A 454 -12.88 1.96 -15.70
C CYS A 454 -11.81 2.72 -14.90
N SER A 455 -10.55 2.69 -15.33
CA SER A 455 -9.42 3.23 -14.56
C SER A 455 -9.45 4.75 -14.52
N SER A 456 -9.78 5.41 -15.65
CA SER A 456 -10.03 6.86 -15.66
C SER A 456 -11.34 7.23 -14.95
N CYS A 457 -12.34 6.35 -14.98
CA CYS A 457 -13.60 6.55 -14.27
C CYS A 457 -13.45 6.54 -12.74
N ILE A 458 -12.92 5.47 -12.13
CA ILE A 458 -12.91 5.37 -10.65
C ILE A 458 -11.93 6.35 -9.98
N ALA A 459 -10.95 6.87 -10.72
CA ALA A 459 -10.01 7.87 -10.25
C ALA A 459 -10.52 9.32 -10.39
N ALA A 460 -11.74 9.52 -10.91
CA ALA A 460 -12.27 10.84 -11.24
C ALA A 460 -13.25 11.39 -10.18
N HIS A 461 -13.14 12.70 -9.96
CA HIS A 461 -14.06 13.49 -9.17
C HIS A 461 -14.39 14.79 -9.92
N GLU A 462 -15.67 15.13 -9.99
CA GLU A 462 -16.22 16.24 -10.77
C GLU A 462 -17.01 17.16 -9.83
N GLY A 463 -16.27 17.96 -9.06
CA GLY A 463 -16.80 18.66 -7.89
C GLY A 463 -17.14 17.66 -6.78
N ASP A 464 -18.34 17.76 -6.21
CA ASP A 464 -18.83 16.83 -5.16
C ASP A 464 -19.28 15.46 -5.72
N VAL A 465 -19.23 15.27 -7.04
CA VAL A 465 -19.58 14.01 -7.72
C VAL A 465 -18.35 13.12 -7.83
N SER A 466 -18.34 11.98 -7.15
CA SER A 466 -17.35 10.93 -7.36
C SER A 466 -17.81 9.99 -8.46
N CYS A 467 -16.87 9.50 -9.28
CA CYS A 467 -17.18 8.64 -10.41
C CYS A 467 -17.02 7.14 -10.07
N GLY A 468 -17.82 6.28 -10.68
CA GLY A 468 -17.76 4.82 -10.48
C GLY A 468 -18.25 4.02 -11.69
N TRP A 469 -17.81 2.76 -11.79
CA TRP A 469 -17.92 1.94 -13.00
C TRP A 469 -18.82 0.72 -12.83
N CYS A 470 -19.73 0.50 -13.79
CA CYS A 470 -20.65 -0.63 -13.82
C CYS A 470 -20.04 -1.86 -14.51
N LEU A 471 -19.38 -2.70 -13.71
CA LEU A 471 -18.66 -3.90 -14.13
C LEU A 471 -19.63 -5.01 -14.56
N GLY A 472 -19.50 -5.48 -15.82
CA GLY A 472 -20.38 -6.51 -16.41
C GLY A 472 -21.86 -6.14 -16.61
N GLY A 473 -22.33 -4.97 -16.14
CA GLY A 473 -23.71 -4.52 -16.22
C GLY A 473 -23.96 -3.43 -17.27
N GLN A 474 -25.12 -2.76 -17.15
CA GLN A 474 -25.40 -1.45 -17.74
C GLN A 474 -25.81 -0.49 -16.63
N ILE A 475 -25.46 0.79 -16.75
CA ILE A 475 -26.06 1.87 -15.96
C ILE A 475 -27.51 2.05 -16.42
N VAL A 476 -28.44 2.21 -15.47
CA VAL A 476 -29.86 2.48 -15.71
C VAL A 476 -30.26 3.67 -14.84
N TYR A 477 -30.33 4.85 -15.43
CA TYR A 477 -30.73 6.08 -14.74
C TYR A 477 -32.22 6.04 -14.40
N ASN A 478 -32.58 6.45 -13.19
CA ASN A 478 -33.93 6.31 -12.62
C ASN A 478 -34.99 7.14 -13.37
N THR A 479 -34.57 8.20 -14.07
CA THR A 479 -35.41 9.14 -14.83
C THR A 479 -35.53 8.82 -16.31
N THR A 480 -34.53 8.14 -16.89
CA THR A 480 -34.33 8.06 -18.35
C THR A 480 -34.03 6.64 -18.86
N GLY A 481 -33.86 5.66 -17.97
CA GLY A 481 -33.72 4.25 -18.31
C GLY A 481 -32.28 3.84 -18.65
N LYS A 482 -32.14 2.88 -19.56
CA LYS A 482 -30.84 2.25 -19.88
C LYS A 482 -29.88 3.25 -20.52
N SER A 483 -28.72 3.41 -19.92
CA SER A 483 -27.60 4.18 -20.45
C SER A 483 -26.76 3.34 -21.43
N GLN A 484 -26.09 4.03 -22.36
CA GLN A 484 -24.97 3.48 -23.13
C GLN A 484 -23.65 3.51 -22.34
N TYR A 485 -23.54 4.38 -21.33
CA TYR A 485 -22.33 4.58 -20.54
C TYR A 485 -22.14 3.51 -19.45
N LYS A 486 -20.90 3.41 -18.99
CA LYS A 486 -20.44 2.44 -17.98
C LYS A 486 -19.97 3.14 -16.71
N CYS A 487 -19.32 4.28 -16.85
CA CYS A 487 -19.07 5.22 -15.75
C CYS A 487 -20.37 6.00 -15.43
N ALA A 488 -20.59 6.31 -14.16
CA ALA A 488 -21.66 7.19 -13.68
C ALA A 488 -21.28 7.82 -12.33
N GLY A 489 -21.86 8.97 -12.01
CA GLY A 489 -21.48 9.84 -10.91
C GLY A 489 -22.41 9.78 -9.71
N TYR A 490 -21.83 9.65 -8.52
CA TYR A 490 -22.55 9.63 -7.25
C TYR A 490 -22.00 10.70 -6.30
N GLU A 491 -22.89 11.46 -5.68
CA GLU A 491 -22.51 12.42 -4.63
C GLU A 491 -22.45 11.73 -3.27
N LYS A 492 -21.39 11.98 -2.48
CA LYS A 492 -21.19 11.33 -1.17
C LYS A 492 -22.36 11.63 -0.23
N GLY A 493 -23.18 10.60 0.05
CA GLY A 493 -24.34 10.69 0.95
C GLY A 493 -25.70 10.91 0.25
N LYS A 494 -25.76 11.02 -1.08
CA LYS A 494 -27.01 10.91 -1.84
C LYS A 494 -27.17 9.50 -2.41
N ALA A 495 -28.42 9.04 -2.55
CA ALA A 495 -28.68 7.82 -3.32
C ALA A 495 -28.35 8.07 -4.80
N PRO A 496 -27.58 7.19 -5.48
CA PRO A 496 -27.23 7.39 -6.88
C PRO A 496 -28.48 7.55 -7.77
N PRO A 497 -28.45 8.45 -8.78
CA PRO A 497 -29.58 8.66 -9.69
C PRO A 497 -29.76 7.50 -10.70
N PHE A 498 -29.08 6.37 -10.49
CA PHE A 498 -29.07 5.19 -11.34
C PHE A 498 -28.97 3.89 -10.54
N THR A 499 -29.11 2.77 -11.25
CA THR A 499 -28.71 1.44 -10.80
C THR A 499 -27.74 0.81 -11.81
N CYS A 500 -26.73 0.08 -11.35
CA CYS A 500 -25.96 -0.81 -12.22
C CYS A 500 -26.62 -2.20 -12.19
N THR A 501 -26.84 -2.83 -13.35
CA THR A 501 -27.53 -4.13 -13.42
C THR A 501 -26.69 -5.34 -12.96
N LYS A 502 -25.46 -5.13 -12.47
CA LYS A 502 -24.56 -6.17 -11.95
C LYS A 502 -23.81 -5.72 -10.70
N ASP A 503 -22.73 -4.97 -10.88
CA ASP A 503 -21.73 -4.67 -9.87
C ASP A 503 -21.16 -3.26 -10.16
N PHE A 504 -21.16 -2.37 -9.17
CA PHE A 504 -20.74 -0.97 -9.33
C PHE A 504 -19.54 -0.73 -8.44
N ARG A 505 -18.42 -0.30 -9.03
CA ARG A 505 -17.12 -0.19 -8.37
C ARG A 505 -16.60 1.24 -8.36
N THR A 506 -15.95 1.59 -7.26
CA THR A 506 -15.43 2.94 -6.96
C THR A 506 -13.98 2.91 -6.46
N GLU A 507 -13.42 1.71 -6.26
CA GLU A 507 -12.10 1.48 -5.63
C GLU A 507 -11.18 0.63 -6.52
N ASP A 508 -11.73 -0.34 -7.25
CA ASP A 508 -10.97 -1.22 -8.14
C ASP A 508 -11.74 -1.55 -9.44
N CYS A 509 -10.99 -1.83 -10.50
CA CYS A 509 -11.50 -2.25 -11.81
C CYS A 509 -11.32 -3.75 -12.07
N SER A 510 -10.93 -4.50 -11.04
CA SER A 510 -10.49 -5.88 -11.17
C SER A 510 -11.68 -6.83 -11.30
N GLY A 511 -11.57 -7.72 -12.27
CA GLY A 511 -12.57 -8.73 -12.55
C GLY A 511 -12.00 -9.76 -13.49
N TYR A 512 -12.82 -10.30 -14.38
CA TYR A 512 -12.44 -11.33 -15.33
C TYR A 512 -12.74 -10.90 -16.76
N SER A 513 -11.83 -11.23 -17.66
CA SER A 513 -11.96 -10.98 -19.10
C SER A 513 -11.70 -12.26 -19.89
N CYS A 514 -12.23 -12.33 -21.10
CA CYS A 514 -12.17 -13.54 -21.93
C CYS A 514 -11.10 -13.43 -23.01
N ALA A 515 -10.26 -14.46 -23.13
CA ALA A 515 -9.21 -14.58 -24.15
C ALA A 515 -9.81 -15.10 -25.48
N TRP A 516 -10.57 -14.24 -26.15
CA TRP A 516 -11.29 -14.55 -27.39
C TRP A 516 -10.41 -14.96 -28.58
N ASN A 517 -9.09 -14.77 -28.50
CA ASN A 517 -8.13 -15.18 -29.54
C ASN A 517 -7.74 -16.66 -29.49
N SER A 518 -8.17 -17.41 -28.46
CA SER A 518 -8.00 -18.86 -28.37
C SER A 518 -9.10 -19.62 -29.12
N SER A 519 -8.78 -20.79 -29.68
CA SER A 519 -9.77 -21.76 -30.19
C SER A 519 -10.68 -22.32 -29.08
N THR A 520 -10.24 -22.22 -27.83
CA THR A 520 -11.01 -22.44 -26.60
C THR A 520 -10.87 -21.20 -25.72
N PRO A 521 -11.75 -20.19 -25.86
CA PRO A 521 -11.67 -18.96 -25.07
C PRO A 521 -11.60 -19.24 -23.57
N GLN A 522 -10.65 -18.60 -22.87
CA GLN A 522 -10.41 -18.79 -21.43
C GLN A 522 -10.63 -17.49 -20.66
N CYS A 523 -11.18 -17.60 -19.46
CA CYS A 523 -11.27 -16.48 -18.53
C CYS A 523 -9.96 -16.28 -17.77
N TYR A 524 -9.46 -15.05 -17.74
CA TYR A 524 -8.31 -14.63 -16.95
C TYR A 524 -8.69 -13.43 -16.07
N LYS A 525 -8.02 -13.25 -14.92
CA LYS A 525 -8.23 -12.04 -14.09
C LYS A 525 -7.63 -10.85 -14.84
N SER A 526 -8.37 -9.74 -14.90
CA SER A 526 -8.03 -8.53 -15.64
C SER A 526 -8.31 -7.30 -14.79
N ASP A 527 -7.39 -6.34 -14.80
CA ASP A 527 -7.51 -5.05 -14.10
C ASP A 527 -8.44 -4.07 -14.82
N ASN A 528 -8.91 -4.45 -16.01
CA ASN A 528 -10.17 -4.00 -16.59
C ASN A 528 -11.02 -5.25 -16.89
N GLY A 529 -11.87 -5.64 -15.94
CA GLY A 529 -12.73 -6.82 -16.06
C GLY A 529 -13.94 -6.61 -16.98
N GLN A 530 -14.21 -7.55 -17.89
CA GLN A 530 -15.50 -7.58 -18.60
C GLN A 530 -16.64 -8.12 -17.72
N TYR A 531 -16.30 -8.93 -16.70
CA TYR A 531 -17.23 -9.60 -15.80
C TYR A 531 -16.74 -9.47 -14.35
N PRO A 532 -17.63 -9.33 -13.34
CA PRO A 532 -17.22 -9.15 -11.94
C PRO A 532 -16.64 -10.42 -11.31
N ASP A 533 -17.01 -11.60 -11.80
CA ASP A 533 -16.59 -12.88 -11.23
C ASP A 533 -16.26 -13.94 -12.30
N MET A 534 -15.45 -14.93 -11.90
CA MET A 534 -14.97 -16.01 -12.76
C MET A 534 -16.12 -16.87 -13.30
N GLN A 535 -17.18 -17.11 -12.53
CA GLN A 535 -18.29 -17.97 -12.95
C GLN A 535 -19.19 -17.28 -13.98
N THR A 536 -19.44 -15.98 -13.83
CA THR A 536 -20.11 -15.15 -14.84
C THR A 536 -19.27 -15.07 -16.11
N CYS A 537 -17.95 -14.85 -16.00
CA CYS A 537 -17.06 -14.91 -17.17
C CYS A 537 -17.13 -16.28 -17.87
N GLN A 538 -16.98 -17.39 -17.14
CA GLN A 538 -16.95 -18.74 -17.71
C GLN A 538 -18.24 -19.10 -18.44
N LYS A 539 -19.41 -18.67 -17.95
CA LYS A 539 -20.72 -18.88 -18.61
C LYS A 539 -20.86 -18.19 -19.97
N THR A 540 -20.05 -17.17 -20.24
CA THR A 540 -20.14 -16.35 -21.46
C THR A 540 -18.91 -16.50 -22.37
N CYS A 541 -17.75 -16.82 -21.81
CA CYS A 541 -16.48 -17.02 -22.51
C CYS A 541 -16.43 -18.39 -23.22
N HIS A 542 -17.27 -18.56 -24.24
CA HIS A 542 -17.41 -19.79 -25.02
C HIS A 542 -17.41 -19.51 -26.52
N ALA A 543 -16.74 -20.38 -27.30
CA ALA A 543 -16.59 -20.23 -28.75
C ALA A 543 -17.91 -20.24 -29.54
N SER A 544 -19.00 -20.70 -28.92
CA SER A 544 -20.36 -20.70 -29.48
C SER A 544 -21.10 -19.36 -29.36
N GLN A 545 -20.59 -18.40 -28.58
CA GLN A 545 -21.21 -17.08 -28.40
C GLN A 545 -20.51 -15.94 -29.15
N MET A 546 -19.39 -16.24 -29.80
CA MET A 546 -18.55 -15.26 -30.51
C MET A 546 -19.23 -14.73 -31.78
N ALA A 547 -19.08 -13.42 -32.01
CA ALA A 547 -19.60 -12.71 -33.16
C ALA A 547 -18.59 -11.70 -33.72
N LYS A 548 -18.80 -11.32 -34.99
CA LYS A 548 -18.09 -10.26 -35.72
C LYS A 548 -19.11 -9.29 -36.31
N CYS A 549 -18.75 -8.01 -36.40
CA CYS A 549 -19.52 -7.05 -37.17
C CYS A 549 -19.30 -7.29 -38.67
N ASN A 550 -20.37 -7.28 -39.46
CA ASN A 550 -20.28 -7.15 -40.90
C ASN A 550 -20.40 -5.65 -41.26
N ASN A 551 -19.26 -5.03 -41.58
CA ASN A 551 -19.18 -3.58 -41.85
C ASN A 551 -20.00 -3.12 -43.06
N GLN A 552 -20.48 -4.03 -43.93
CA GLN A 552 -21.34 -3.69 -45.07
C GLN A 552 -22.83 -3.70 -44.69
N THR A 553 -23.28 -4.67 -43.89
CA THR A 553 -24.69 -4.78 -43.46
C THR A 553 -24.99 -4.04 -42.16
N LYS A 554 -23.95 -3.64 -41.42
CA LYS A 554 -24.02 -3.11 -40.03
C LYS A 554 -24.75 -4.06 -39.06
N GLN A 555 -24.67 -5.36 -39.33
CA GLN A 555 -25.23 -6.44 -38.51
C GLN A 555 -24.15 -7.41 -38.04
N CYS A 556 -24.42 -8.10 -36.94
CA CYS A 556 -23.48 -9.06 -36.36
C CYS A 556 -23.73 -10.50 -36.83
N GLU A 557 -22.64 -11.18 -37.16
CA GLU A 557 -22.63 -12.57 -37.62
C GLU A 557 -21.94 -13.45 -36.57
N THR A 558 -22.51 -14.61 -36.25
CA THR A 558 -21.83 -15.62 -35.44
C THR A 558 -20.55 -16.09 -36.14
N CYS A 559 -19.46 -16.24 -35.39
CA CYS A 559 -18.21 -16.74 -35.96
C CYS A 559 -17.37 -17.50 -34.94
N THR A 560 -16.66 -18.53 -35.40
CA THR A 560 -15.94 -19.48 -34.55
C THR A 560 -14.42 -19.30 -34.55
N LYS A 561 -13.88 -18.47 -35.45
CA LYS A 561 -12.47 -18.06 -35.52
C LYS A 561 -12.27 -16.95 -36.55
N GLY A 562 -11.23 -16.14 -36.37
CA GLY A 562 -10.75 -15.14 -37.34
C GLY A 562 -10.58 -13.73 -36.75
N PRO A 563 -9.90 -12.82 -37.47
CA PRO A 563 -9.86 -11.40 -37.08
C PRO A 563 -11.29 -10.82 -37.04
N GLY A 564 -11.55 -9.96 -36.05
CA GLY A 564 -12.88 -9.41 -35.77
C GLY A 564 -13.80 -10.28 -34.90
N CYS A 565 -13.49 -11.56 -34.69
CA CYS A 565 -14.22 -12.45 -33.78
C CYS A 565 -13.71 -12.29 -32.34
N GLN A 566 -14.04 -11.18 -31.68
CA GLN A 566 -13.44 -10.79 -30.39
C GLN A 566 -14.46 -10.41 -29.30
N GLN A 567 -15.75 -10.68 -29.52
CA GLN A 567 -16.82 -10.30 -28.61
C GLN A 567 -18.05 -11.21 -28.76
N THR A 568 -18.96 -11.17 -27.79
CA THR A 568 -20.26 -11.86 -27.89
C THR A 568 -21.20 -11.19 -28.88
N MET A 569 -22.25 -11.89 -29.33
CA MET A 569 -23.30 -11.29 -30.16
C MET A 569 -23.87 -9.99 -29.56
N ALA A 570 -24.24 -9.98 -28.27
CA ALA A 570 -24.82 -8.78 -27.63
C ALA A 570 -23.83 -7.60 -27.48
N GLN A 571 -22.52 -7.87 -27.33
CA GLN A 571 -21.49 -6.83 -27.36
C GLN A 571 -21.26 -6.31 -28.79
N CYS A 572 -21.37 -7.21 -29.78
CA CYS A 572 -21.31 -6.87 -31.19
C CYS A 572 -22.50 -5.99 -31.62
N ASP A 573 -23.74 -6.37 -31.28
CA ASP A 573 -24.94 -5.58 -31.62
C ASP A 573 -24.89 -4.17 -31.01
N ALA A 574 -24.26 -4.03 -29.83
CA ALA A 574 -24.05 -2.75 -29.16
C ALA A 574 -22.93 -1.88 -29.77
N THR A 575 -22.11 -2.41 -30.70
CA THR A 575 -20.95 -1.70 -31.29
C THR A 575 -21.00 -1.59 -32.82
N CYS A 576 -21.60 -2.56 -33.51
CA CYS A 576 -21.54 -2.71 -34.97
C CYS A 576 -22.31 -1.64 -35.77
N ASN A 577 -23.34 -1.03 -35.17
CA ASN A 577 -24.13 0.05 -35.76
C ASN A 577 -23.91 1.41 -35.08
N VAL A 578 -22.77 1.58 -34.38
CA VAL A 578 -22.38 2.88 -33.81
C VAL A 578 -21.82 3.78 -34.92
N PRO A 579 -22.20 5.08 -35.01
CA PRO A 579 -21.60 6.00 -35.97
C PRO A 579 -20.09 6.14 -35.75
N HIS A 580 -19.32 6.06 -36.84
CA HIS A 580 -17.87 6.25 -36.83
C HIS A 580 -17.50 7.64 -37.38
N ALA A 581 -16.39 8.18 -36.90
CA ALA A 581 -15.91 9.51 -37.28
C ALA A 581 -14.38 9.58 -37.24
N LYS A 582 -13.81 10.47 -38.04
CA LYS A 582 -12.36 10.74 -38.11
C LYS A 582 -12.11 12.16 -37.65
N CYS A 583 -11.07 12.36 -36.83
CA CYS A 583 -10.74 13.69 -36.33
C CYS A 583 -10.11 14.54 -37.45
N ASN A 584 -10.70 15.69 -37.76
CA ASN A 584 -10.04 16.70 -38.58
C ASN A 584 -9.12 17.52 -37.67
N LEU A 585 -7.83 17.19 -37.69
CA LEU A 585 -6.80 17.82 -36.86
C LEU A 585 -6.61 19.32 -37.15
N THR A 586 -7.02 19.82 -38.33
CA THR A 586 -6.95 21.25 -38.67
C THR A 586 -8.11 22.06 -38.07
N THR A 587 -9.26 21.43 -37.80
CA THR A 587 -10.44 22.11 -37.24
C THR A 587 -10.80 21.64 -35.82
N HIS A 588 -10.07 20.65 -35.29
CA HIS A 588 -10.36 19.95 -34.02
C HIS A 588 -11.81 19.42 -33.93
N GLN A 589 -12.40 19.03 -35.06
CA GLN A 589 -13.77 18.52 -35.15
C GLN A 589 -13.83 17.13 -35.79
N CYS A 590 -14.67 16.26 -35.24
CA CYS A 590 -14.91 14.94 -35.81
C CYS A 590 -15.90 14.98 -36.97
N VAL A 591 -15.42 14.58 -38.15
CA VAL A 591 -16.23 14.40 -39.34
C VAL A 591 -16.70 12.94 -39.43
N SER A 592 -17.99 12.73 -39.66
CA SER A 592 -18.54 11.37 -39.82
C SER A 592 -17.94 10.71 -41.07
N CYS A 593 -17.62 9.43 -40.96
CA CYS A 593 -17.05 8.62 -42.05
C CYS A 593 -17.68 7.21 -42.03
N ASP A 594 -17.38 6.39 -43.04
CA ASP A 594 -17.87 5.00 -43.12
C ASP A 594 -16.71 4.00 -43.19
N PRO A 595 -16.55 3.08 -42.20
CA PRO A 595 -15.52 2.04 -42.20
C PRO A 595 -15.57 1.07 -43.39
N ALA A 596 -16.63 1.10 -44.21
CA ALA A 596 -16.71 0.33 -45.45
C ALA A 596 -16.07 1.03 -46.67
N THR A 597 -15.73 2.32 -46.57
CA THR A 597 -15.14 3.12 -47.67
C THR A 597 -13.90 3.94 -47.30
N ASP A 598 -13.73 4.33 -46.03
CA ASP A 598 -12.50 4.92 -45.47
C ASP A 598 -11.85 3.92 -44.49
N PRO A 599 -10.71 3.28 -44.84
CA PRO A 599 -10.02 2.34 -43.95
C PRO A 599 -9.51 2.93 -42.64
N ASP A 600 -9.30 4.25 -42.58
CA ASP A 600 -8.84 4.93 -41.36
C ASP A 600 -10.01 5.30 -40.43
N CYS A 601 -11.25 5.09 -40.87
CA CYS A 601 -12.48 5.37 -40.10
C CYS A 601 -12.70 4.32 -39.00
N VAL A 602 -11.73 4.14 -38.12
CA VAL A 602 -11.74 3.11 -37.06
C VAL A 602 -12.29 3.62 -35.73
N ASP A 603 -12.33 4.93 -35.51
CA ASP A 603 -12.83 5.52 -34.28
C ASP A 603 -14.37 5.66 -34.31
N THR A 604 -15.05 5.18 -33.28
CA THR A 604 -16.48 5.51 -33.06
C THR A 604 -16.60 7.01 -32.77
N LYS A 605 -17.77 7.64 -32.97
CA LYS A 605 -17.91 9.09 -32.74
C LYS A 605 -17.44 9.53 -31.35
N GLY A 606 -17.76 8.78 -30.29
CA GLY A 606 -17.30 9.10 -28.94
C GLY A 606 -15.77 9.00 -28.78
N ALA A 607 -15.16 7.94 -29.32
CA ALA A 607 -13.71 7.78 -29.34
C ALA A 607 -13.02 8.84 -30.22
N CYS A 608 -13.67 9.27 -31.30
CA CYS A 608 -13.21 10.37 -32.13
C CYS A 608 -13.30 11.71 -31.38
N ASP A 609 -14.45 12.06 -30.80
CA ASP A 609 -14.66 13.33 -30.09
C ASP A 609 -13.65 13.44 -28.93
N GLU A 610 -13.39 12.32 -28.25
CA GLU A 610 -12.27 12.20 -27.33
C GLU A 610 -10.91 12.36 -28.04
N LYS A 611 -10.62 11.66 -29.13
CA LYS A 611 -9.40 11.81 -29.97
C LYS A 611 -9.23 13.19 -30.62
N CYS A 612 -10.24 14.08 -30.59
CA CYS A 612 -10.22 15.38 -31.26
C CYS A 612 -10.22 16.58 -30.29
N ARG A 613 -10.82 16.44 -29.09
CA ARG A 613 -10.26 17.02 -27.85
C ARG A 613 -8.73 16.79 -27.85
N LYS A 614 -8.43 15.50 -28.06
CA LYS A 614 -7.16 14.80 -28.28
C LYS A 614 -5.90 15.67 -28.41
N ALA A 615 -5.85 16.30 -29.58
CA ALA A 615 -4.66 16.91 -30.15
C ALA A 615 -4.33 18.30 -29.58
N SER A 616 -5.17 18.87 -28.71
CA SER A 616 -4.92 20.20 -28.14
C SER A 616 -3.76 20.25 -27.14
N THR A 617 -3.42 19.13 -26.50
CA THR A 617 -2.29 19.04 -25.55
C THR A 617 -1.02 18.43 -26.13
N TYR A 618 -0.99 18.02 -27.40
CA TYR A 618 0.24 17.56 -28.07
C TYR A 618 0.71 18.61 -29.07
N GLY A 619 1.97 19.03 -28.93
CA GLY A 619 2.56 20.00 -29.83
C GLY A 619 4.06 19.83 -30.01
N ILE A 620 4.57 20.45 -31.07
CA ILE A 620 5.99 20.74 -31.28
C ILE A 620 6.20 22.19 -30.84
N CYS A 621 7.22 22.46 -30.02
CA CYS A 621 7.58 23.83 -29.70
C CYS A 621 8.18 24.48 -30.97
N ASP A 622 7.54 25.51 -31.54
CA ASP A 622 8.12 26.25 -32.65
C ASP A 622 9.26 27.14 -32.13
N PRO A 623 10.53 26.87 -32.50
CA PRO A 623 11.67 27.64 -32.00
C PRO A 623 11.70 29.08 -32.49
N THR A 624 10.85 29.44 -33.45
CA THR A 624 10.74 30.78 -34.03
C THR A 624 9.80 31.70 -33.25
N THR A 625 8.74 31.13 -32.65
CA THR A 625 7.70 31.89 -31.91
C THR A 625 7.65 31.57 -30.42
N GLY A 626 8.28 30.49 -29.97
CA GLY A 626 8.20 30.00 -28.59
C GLY A 626 6.81 29.45 -28.23
N GLN A 627 5.96 29.18 -29.21
CA GLN A 627 4.60 28.67 -29.00
C GLN A 627 4.49 27.18 -29.34
N CYS A 628 3.61 26.49 -28.62
CA CYS A 628 3.32 25.08 -28.84
C CYS A 628 2.38 24.94 -30.06
N VAL A 629 2.90 24.41 -31.18
CA VAL A 629 2.15 24.19 -32.42
C VAL A 629 1.60 22.75 -32.43
N PRO A 630 0.29 22.53 -32.58
CA PRO A 630 -0.30 21.19 -32.54
C PRO A 630 0.30 20.20 -33.56
N CYS A 631 0.40 18.93 -33.16
CA CYS A 631 1.00 17.84 -33.94
C CYS A 631 0.25 16.52 -33.71
N ASP A 632 0.44 15.53 -34.59
CA ASP A 632 -0.18 14.20 -34.43
C ASP A 632 0.85 13.18 -33.89
N PRO A 633 0.76 12.77 -32.61
CA PRO A 633 1.65 11.75 -32.05
C PRO A 633 1.48 10.38 -32.71
N SER A 634 0.39 10.13 -33.45
CA SER A 634 0.19 8.90 -34.22
C SER A 634 0.87 8.89 -35.61
N GLN A 635 1.31 10.06 -36.12
CA GLN A 635 2.18 10.14 -37.31
C GLN A 635 3.69 10.04 -36.96
N HIS A 636 4.04 9.87 -35.68
CA HIS A 636 5.43 9.86 -35.19
C HIS A 636 6.25 11.12 -35.53
N GLU A 637 5.60 12.29 -35.53
CA GLU A 637 6.26 13.57 -35.80
C GLU A 637 7.34 13.89 -34.75
N LYS A 638 8.59 14.02 -35.19
CA LYS A 638 9.75 14.07 -34.29
C LYS A 638 9.82 15.39 -33.52
N GLY A 639 9.59 15.31 -32.21
CA GLY A 639 9.49 16.48 -31.32
C GLY A 639 8.06 16.78 -30.85
N CYS A 640 7.06 16.02 -31.32
CA CYS A 640 5.69 16.09 -30.86
C CYS A 640 5.57 15.54 -29.42
N VAL A 641 5.25 16.40 -28.45
CA VAL A 641 5.22 16.03 -27.02
C VAL A 641 3.97 16.55 -26.30
N GLN A 642 3.56 15.84 -25.25
CA GLN A 642 2.43 16.21 -24.41
C GLN A 642 2.77 17.42 -23.53
N ASN A 643 1.82 18.33 -23.36
CA ASN A 643 1.95 19.58 -22.61
C ASN A 643 3.14 20.43 -23.07
N CYS A 644 3.37 20.58 -24.38
CA CYS A 644 4.62 21.16 -24.89
C CYS A 644 4.90 22.62 -24.50
N ASN A 645 3.91 23.36 -23.98
CA ASN A 645 4.12 24.63 -23.24
C ASN A 645 5.14 24.47 -22.09
N ASN A 646 5.09 23.36 -21.36
CA ASN A 646 6.04 23.03 -20.30
C ASN A 646 7.41 22.70 -20.92
N THR A 647 7.44 21.97 -22.04
CA THR A 647 8.70 21.63 -22.74
C THR A 647 9.40 22.85 -23.34
N CYS A 648 8.63 23.85 -23.81
CA CYS A 648 9.14 25.18 -24.17
C CYS A 648 9.71 25.97 -22.97
N SER A 649 9.54 25.47 -21.74
CA SER A 649 9.88 26.18 -20.49
C SER A 649 11.02 25.52 -19.67
N PHE A 650 11.62 24.42 -20.13
CA PHE A 650 12.70 23.73 -19.41
C PHE A 650 14.04 23.74 -20.16
N GLY A 651 15.13 23.82 -19.39
CA GLY A 651 16.44 24.25 -19.87
C GLY A 651 17.20 23.27 -20.76
N GLY A 652 17.19 23.52 -22.07
CA GLY A 652 18.27 23.08 -22.97
C GLY A 652 19.41 24.10 -23.04
N LEU A 653 20.56 23.67 -23.58
CA LEU A 653 21.73 24.52 -23.82
C LEU A 653 21.38 25.78 -24.63
N TYR A 654 22.09 26.87 -24.39
CA TYR A 654 21.76 28.16 -24.98
C TYR A 654 22.18 28.25 -26.45
N GLY A 655 21.43 29.03 -27.22
CA GLY A 655 21.75 29.36 -28.60
C GLY A 655 21.23 30.73 -28.99
N CYS A 656 21.64 31.18 -30.18
CA CYS A 656 21.36 32.51 -30.67
C CYS A 656 20.00 32.54 -31.36
N ASN A 657 19.07 33.38 -30.89
CA ASN A 657 17.91 33.72 -31.69
C ASN A 657 18.38 34.50 -32.93
N VAL A 658 18.30 33.86 -34.09
CA VAL A 658 18.80 34.41 -35.37
C VAL A 658 17.98 35.61 -35.87
N THR A 659 16.81 35.88 -35.27
CA THR A 659 15.88 36.95 -35.68
C THR A 659 16.08 38.25 -34.90
N ASP A 660 16.39 38.18 -33.60
CA ASP A 660 16.55 39.36 -32.73
C ASP A 660 17.91 39.47 -32.01
N HIS A 661 18.76 38.45 -32.15
CA HIS A 661 20.11 38.35 -31.57
C HIS A 661 20.12 38.36 -30.04
N THR A 662 19.05 37.88 -29.42
CA THR A 662 19.01 37.50 -28.01
C THR A 662 19.61 36.11 -27.79
N CYS A 663 20.19 35.91 -26.61
CA CYS A 663 20.61 34.59 -26.14
C CYS A 663 19.38 33.88 -25.56
N VAL A 664 19.00 32.73 -26.13
CA VAL A 664 17.78 32.01 -25.78
C VAL A 664 18.11 30.57 -25.38
N GLN A 665 17.44 30.09 -24.33
CA GLN A 665 17.62 28.77 -23.76
C GLN A 665 16.98 27.69 -24.67
N GLY A 666 17.62 26.52 -24.80
CA GLY A 666 17.15 25.43 -25.67
C GLY A 666 17.48 25.55 -27.16
N LEU A 667 18.16 26.62 -27.60
CA LEU A 667 18.38 26.91 -29.03
C LEU A 667 19.77 26.54 -29.58
N GLY A 668 20.65 25.92 -28.78
CA GLY A 668 22.04 25.65 -29.22
C GLY A 668 22.80 24.65 -28.36
N THR A 669 24.13 24.80 -28.29
CA THR A 669 25.03 23.95 -27.48
C THR A 669 25.96 24.78 -26.58
N MET A 670 25.67 26.07 -26.39
CA MET A 670 26.58 27.03 -25.78
C MET A 670 26.27 27.24 -24.29
N THR A 671 27.29 27.62 -23.50
CA THR A 671 27.03 28.10 -22.14
C THR A 671 26.41 29.51 -22.20
N LEU A 672 25.72 29.93 -21.13
CA LEU A 672 25.15 31.29 -21.06
C LEU A 672 26.24 32.38 -21.25
N PRO A 673 27.43 32.30 -20.63
CA PRO A 673 28.54 33.21 -20.94
C PRO A 673 28.96 33.25 -22.41
N ASP A 674 29.09 32.10 -23.09
CA ASP A 674 29.51 32.07 -24.50
C ASP A 674 28.43 32.69 -25.39
N CYS A 675 27.18 32.26 -25.18
CA CYS A 675 26.01 32.75 -25.90
C CYS A 675 25.81 34.27 -25.75
N VAL A 676 25.98 34.83 -24.54
CA VAL A 676 25.91 36.30 -24.31
C VAL A 676 27.05 37.07 -24.97
N ASN A 677 28.21 36.43 -25.22
CA ASN A 677 29.35 37.07 -25.88
C ASN A 677 29.36 36.90 -27.42
N GLU A 678 28.77 35.81 -27.95
CA GLU A 678 28.86 35.43 -29.37
C GLU A 678 27.57 35.61 -30.18
N CYS A 679 26.38 35.69 -29.57
CA CYS A 679 25.10 35.65 -30.29
C CYS A 679 24.67 36.95 -31.03
N VAL A 680 25.61 37.70 -31.60
CA VAL A 680 25.33 38.88 -32.44
C VAL A 680 26.12 38.78 -33.75
N PRO A 681 25.49 38.92 -34.94
CA PRO A 681 26.19 38.83 -36.21
C PRO A 681 27.23 39.96 -36.37
N HIS A 682 28.28 39.68 -37.14
CA HIS A 682 29.54 40.46 -37.26
C HIS A 682 29.45 41.93 -37.75
N ASN A 683 28.28 42.57 -37.78
CA ASN A 683 28.06 43.88 -38.41
C ASN A 683 27.96 45.05 -37.41
N HIS A 684 28.52 44.91 -36.22
CA HIS A 684 28.71 46.01 -35.27
C HIS A 684 30.18 46.13 -34.87
N THR A 685 30.71 47.35 -34.96
CA THR A 685 32.06 47.75 -34.53
C THR A 685 32.18 47.87 -33.01
N GLY A 686 31.41 47.06 -32.28
CA GLY A 686 31.46 46.96 -30.83
C GLY A 686 32.78 46.35 -30.37
N ASN A 687 33.24 46.80 -29.22
CA ASN A 687 34.51 46.43 -28.62
C ASN A 687 34.35 46.30 -27.10
N TYR A 688 33.15 45.95 -26.62
CA TYR A 688 32.83 45.79 -25.22
C TYR A 688 32.29 44.38 -24.94
N GLY A 689 32.60 43.84 -23.77
CA GLY A 689 32.09 42.55 -23.31
C GLY A 689 32.13 42.45 -21.79
N CYS A 690 31.56 41.37 -21.25
CA CYS A 690 31.54 41.16 -19.81
C CYS A 690 32.89 40.69 -19.29
N ASP A 691 33.47 41.45 -18.36
CA ASP A 691 34.59 40.97 -17.57
C ASP A 691 34.11 40.33 -16.26
N TRP A 692 33.98 39.01 -16.29
CA TRP A 692 33.59 38.16 -15.16
C TRP A 692 34.70 37.96 -14.11
N SER A 693 35.79 38.75 -14.14
CA SER A 693 36.84 38.73 -13.09
C SER A 693 36.33 39.06 -11.68
N ASN A 694 35.09 39.52 -11.55
CA ASN A 694 34.32 39.46 -10.31
C ASN A 694 32.92 38.89 -10.65
N PRO A 695 32.61 37.62 -10.34
CA PRO A 695 31.33 37.00 -10.70
C PRO A 695 30.10 37.65 -10.04
N ASP A 696 30.24 38.21 -8.83
CA ASP A 696 29.16 38.89 -8.11
C ASP A 696 28.81 40.27 -8.68
N ALA A 697 29.75 40.88 -9.41
CA ALA A 697 29.59 42.20 -10.02
C ALA A 697 30.36 42.28 -11.35
N PRO A 698 29.89 41.57 -12.39
CA PRO A 698 30.54 41.55 -13.69
C PRO A 698 30.51 42.95 -14.30
N VAL A 699 31.66 43.43 -14.76
CA VAL A 699 31.78 44.80 -15.27
C VAL A 699 31.96 44.81 -16.78
N CYS A 700 31.14 45.61 -17.45
CA CYS A 700 31.27 45.86 -18.87
C CYS A 700 32.62 46.55 -19.18
N LYS A 701 33.54 45.85 -19.85
CA LYS A 701 34.88 46.36 -20.19
C LYS A 701 35.10 46.41 -21.69
N GLU A 702 35.93 47.36 -22.10
CA GLU A 702 36.41 47.49 -23.47
C GLU A 702 37.49 46.42 -23.77
N LYS A 703 37.58 45.97 -25.02
CA LYS A 703 38.44 44.86 -25.51
C LYS A 703 38.15 43.49 -24.88
N LYS A 704 36.90 43.25 -24.50
CA LYS A 704 36.42 41.98 -23.89
C LYS A 704 35.26 41.31 -24.64
N GLY A 705 34.84 41.84 -25.78
CA GLY A 705 33.74 41.28 -26.59
C GLY A 705 33.35 42.22 -27.75
N HIS A 706 32.30 41.85 -28.48
CA HIS A 706 31.83 42.55 -29.68
C HIS A 706 30.58 43.41 -29.49
N LEU A 707 30.09 43.53 -28.25
CA LEU A 707 28.91 44.34 -27.93
C LEU A 707 29.23 45.84 -28.00
N GLN A 708 28.21 46.67 -28.18
CA GLN A 708 28.33 48.10 -27.87
C GLN A 708 28.28 48.30 -26.36
N LYS A 709 28.91 49.36 -25.85
CA LYS A 709 28.98 49.67 -24.41
C LYS A 709 27.61 49.71 -23.73
N LYS A 710 26.57 50.20 -24.42
CA LYS A 710 25.19 50.28 -23.90
C LYS A 710 24.56 48.90 -23.68
N ASP A 711 24.75 47.98 -24.63
CA ASP A 711 24.15 46.65 -24.59
C ASP A 711 24.90 45.74 -23.63
N CYS A 712 26.23 45.85 -23.64
CA CYS A 712 27.10 45.31 -22.60
C CYS A 712 26.68 45.81 -21.20
N MET A 713 26.50 47.11 -20.96
CA MET A 713 26.02 47.62 -19.66
C MET A 713 24.60 47.17 -19.27
N ARG A 714 23.77 46.73 -20.23
CA ARG A 714 22.39 46.24 -20.02
C ARG A 714 22.32 44.74 -19.77
N ASN A 715 23.26 43.97 -20.33
CA ASN A 715 23.28 42.51 -20.24
C ASN A 715 24.29 42.01 -19.18
N CYS A 716 25.26 42.85 -18.78
CA CYS A 716 26.30 42.48 -17.81
C CYS A 716 25.83 42.64 -16.36
N HIS A 717 24.97 41.73 -15.93
CA HIS A 717 24.47 41.64 -14.57
C HIS A 717 24.69 40.20 -14.08
N ALA A 718 25.08 40.03 -12.81
CA ALA A 718 25.21 38.69 -12.24
C ALA A 718 23.81 38.05 -12.11
N PRO A 719 23.55 36.89 -12.74
CA PRO A 719 22.38 36.11 -12.36
C PRO A 719 22.54 35.72 -10.89
N GLY A 720 21.54 36.02 -10.07
CA GLY A 720 21.59 35.72 -8.65
C GLY A 720 21.44 34.21 -8.43
N PHE A 721 22.55 33.48 -8.40
CA PHE A 721 22.54 32.05 -8.12
C PHE A 721 22.11 31.75 -6.68
N ALA A 722 21.42 30.63 -6.50
CA ALA A 722 20.94 30.15 -5.22
C ALA A 722 21.03 28.63 -5.12
N LYS A 723 21.00 28.14 -3.88
CA LYS A 723 20.82 26.73 -3.54
C LYS A 723 19.66 26.59 -2.56
N CYS A 724 18.98 25.45 -2.59
CA CYS A 724 17.91 25.21 -1.63
C CYS A 724 18.49 24.92 -0.24
N ASN A 725 18.01 25.63 0.78
CA ASN A 725 18.10 25.17 2.15
C ASN A 725 16.87 24.27 2.39
N TYR A 726 17.08 22.97 2.25
CA TYR A 726 16.04 21.96 2.34
C TYR A 726 15.47 21.80 3.76
N THR A 727 16.15 22.28 4.81
CA THR A 727 15.59 22.32 6.18
C THR A 727 14.55 23.42 6.35
N THR A 728 14.72 24.56 5.66
CA THR A 728 13.75 25.68 5.69
C THR A 728 12.77 25.71 4.51
N GLY A 729 13.08 25.03 3.40
CA GLY A 729 12.38 25.21 2.12
C GLY A 729 12.54 26.64 1.58
N GLN A 730 13.78 27.15 1.58
CA GLN A 730 14.08 28.52 1.12
C GLN A 730 15.40 28.60 0.35
N CYS A 731 15.41 29.41 -0.71
CA CYS A 731 16.58 29.61 -1.56
C CYS A 731 17.57 30.61 -0.98
N VAL A 732 18.74 30.11 -0.60
CA VAL A 732 19.85 30.90 -0.06
C VAL A 732 20.76 31.30 -1.23
N LYS A 733 21.04 32.60 -1.36
CA LYS A 733 22.00 33.08 -2.37
C LYS A 733 23.39 32.51 -2.07
N CYS A 734 24.09 32.03 -3.10
CA CYS A 734 25.45 31.51 -3.03
C CYS A 734 26.29 32.08 -4.19
N THR A 735 27.56 31.67 -4.28
CA THR A 735 28.48 32.02 -5.38
C THR A 735 28.70 30.79 -6.28
N PRO A 736 29.08 30.96 -7.57
CA PRO A 736 29.40 29.83 -8.45
C PRO A 736 30.53 28.92 -7.96
N ASP A 737 31.38 29.42 -7.05
CA ASP A 737 32.45 28.64 -6.41
C ASP A 737 31.95 27.67 -5.33
N ASP A 738 30.72 27.86 -4.81
CA ASP A 738 30.03 26.84 -4.03
C ASP A 738 29.46 25.80 -5.01
N PRO A 739 29.96 24.55 -5.02
CA PRO A 739 29.55 23.56 -6.01
C PRO A 739 28.07 23.17 -5.93
N ASN A 740 27.35 23.55 -4.86
CA ASN A 740 25.90 23.39 -4.73
C ASN A 740 25.09 24.50 -5.43
N CYS A 741 25.74 25.57 -5.88
CA CYS A 741 25.11 26.79 -6.38
C CYS A 741 24.68 26.69 -7.85
N ARG A 742 23.82 25.73 -8.17
CA ARG A 742 23.54 25.28 -9.54
C ARG A 742 22.39 26.00 -10.24
N TYR A 743 21.59 26.77 -9.50
CA TYR A 743 20.32 27.32 -9.98
C TYR A 743 20.33 28.83 -9.92
N THR A 744 19.66 29.50 -10.86
CA THR A 744 19.23 30.88 -10.61
C THR A 744 18.25 30.91 -9.44
N LYS A 745 18.14 32.04 -8.75
CA LYS A 745 17.17 32.20 -7.66
C LYS A 745 15.73 31.93 -8.14
N THR A 746 15.38 32.31 -9.37
CA THR A 746 14.05 32.04 -9.94
C THR A 746 13.77 30.56 -10.10
N GLU A 747 14.72 29.77 -10.62
CA GLU A 747 14.58 28.32 -10.73
C GLU A 747 14.48 27.68 -9.34
N CYS A 748 15.38 28.07 -8.43
CA CYS A 748 15.36 27.58 -7.05
C CYS A 748 14.02 27.87 -6.35
N ASP A 749 13.48 29.09 -6.48
CA ASP A 749 12.20 29.50 -5.86
C ASP A 749 10.98 28.73 -6.42
N ILE A 750 11.14 27.91 -7.47
CA ILE A 750 10.09 27.04 -8.03
C ILE A 750 10.10 25.64 -7.42
N PHE A 751 11.26 25.04 -7.16
CA PHE A 751 11.38 23.65 -6.67
C PHE A 751 11.92 23.50 -5.25
N CYS A 752 12.37 24.57 -4.59
CA CYS A 752 12.91 24.51 -3.24
C CYS A 752 11.79 24.45 -2.17
N HIS A 753 11.23 23.27 -1.95
CA HIS A 753 10.43 22.96 -0.76
C HIS A 753 11.31 22.43 0.39
N LYS A 754 10.71 22.30 1.58
CA LYS A 754 11.36 21.60 2.69
C LYS A 754 11.42 20.12 2.33
N SER A 755 12.62 19.54 2.19
CA SER A 755 12.80 18.13 1.84
C SER A 755 12.05 17.23 2.81
N SER A 756 11.31 16.26 2.25
CA SER A 756 10.66 15.23 3.06
C SER A 756 11.58 14.06 3.34
N ALA A 757 12.63 13.85 2.52
CA ALA A 757 13.62 12.80 2.71
C ALA A 757 14.52 12.97 3.97
N GLN A 758 14.52 14.14 4.62
CA GLN A 758 15.48 14.44 5.70
C GLN A 758 15.49 13.48 6.89
N GLY A 759 16.70 13.20 7.40
CA GLY A 759 16.95 12.44 8.62
C GLY A 759 17.88 11.25 8.41
N THR A 760 18.09 10.52 9.50
CA THR A 760 18.85 9.26 9.50
C THR A 760 17.88 8.08 9.46
N PHE A 761 18.19 7.11 8.60
CA PHE A 761 17.41 5.90 8.39
C PHE A 761 18.36 4.69 8.33
N ARG A 762 17.85 3.53 8.73
CA ARG A 762 18.49 2.22 8.56
C ARG A 762 17.52 1.27 7.89
N GLY A 763 17.98 0.42 6.99
CA GLY A 763 17.09 -0.45 6.24
C GLY A 763 17.76 -1.65 5.59
N ILE A 764 17.00 -2.28 4.70
CA ILE A 764 17.48 -3.36 3.85
C ILE A 764 17.30 -2.99 2.39
N GLU A 765 18.27 -3.40 1.57
CA GLU A 765 18.08 -3.42 0.12
C GLU A 765 17.21 -4.63 -0.24
N ILE A 766 16.19 -4.40 -1.07
CA ILE A 766 15.21 -5.41 -1.51
C ILE A 766 15.24 -5.66 -3.02
N SER A 767 16.11 -4.96 -3.77
CA SER A 767 16.39 -5.14 -5.20
C SER A 767 16.37 -6.61 -5.64
N LYS A 768 15.88 -6.88 -6.86
CA LYS A 768 15.81 -8.23 -7.39
C LYS A 768 17.19 -8.91 -7.39
N ASP A 769 17.23 -10.16 -6.96
CA ASP A 769 18.44 -10.99 -6.81
C ASP A 769 19.46 -10.50 -5.75
N PHE A 770 19.17 -9.40 -5.03
CA PHE A 770 19.94 -9.00 -3.84
C PHE A 770 19.79 -10.03 -2.71
N LYS A 771 20.86 -10.21 -1.93
CA LYS A 771 20.99 -11.36 -1.01
C LYS A 771 20.89 -11.01 0.46
N ARG A 772 21.71 -10.07 0.94
CA ARG A 772 21.75 -9.64 2.34
C ARG A 772 22.55 -8.36 2.46
N GLY A 773 22.07 -7.42 3.27
CA GLY A 773 22.74 -6.15 3.52
C GLY A 773 21.82 -5.22 4.30
N GLU A 774 22.32 -4.76 5.44
CA GLU A 774 21.74 -3.64 6.18
C GLU A 774 22.43 -2.37 5.69
N TRP A 775 21.64 -1.36 5.33
CA TRP A 775 22.13 -0.09 4.80
C TRP A 775 21.80 1.05 5.76
N ASP A 776 22.77 1.92 6.00
CA ASP A 776 22.60 3.19 6.71
C ASP A 776 22.50 4.33 5.70
N PHE A 777 21.57 5.26 5.93
CA PHE A 777 21.34 6.46 5.12
C PHE A 777 21.25 7.68 6.05
N SER A 778 21.83 8.81 5.64
CA SER A 778 21.67 10.10 6.30
C SER A 778 21.47 11.20 5.26
N PHE A 779 20.25 11.73 5.21
CA PHE A 779 19.84 12.83 4.34
C PHE A 779 19.96 14.15 5.11
N PHE A 780 20.84 15.05 4.64
CA PHE A 780 21.24 16.25 5.36
C PHE A 780 20.45 17.51 4.95
N GLY A 781 20.67 18.60 5.70
CA GLY A 781 19.93 19.86 5.55
C GLY A 781 20.24 20.66 4.28
N ASP A 782 21.34 20.34 3.61
CA ASP A 782 21.94 21.11 2.50
C ASP A 782 21.76 20.47 1.12
N GLY A 783 21.11 19.31 1.04
CA GLY A 783 20.93 18.53 -0.20
C GLY A 783 21.96 17.42 -0.39
N THR A 784 22.82 17.12 0.59
CA THR A 784 23.70 15.94 0.56
C THR A 784 23.03 14.71 1.19
N VAL A 785 23.41 13.53 0.73
CA VAL A 785 23.07 12.23 1.32
C VAL A 785 24.30 11.34 1.37
N ALA A 786 24.62 10.85 2.58
CA ALA A 786 25.60 9.79 2.77
C ALA A 786 24.87 8.46 2.97
N PHE A 787 25.42 7.37 2.42
CA PHE A 787 24.91 6.03 2.64
C PHE A 787 26.02 4.97 2.66
N GLU A 788 25.91 3.93 3.49
CA GLU A 788 26.89 2.84 3.53
C GLU A 788 26.23 1.47 3.75
N LEU A 789 26.89 0.43 3.25
CA LEU A 789 26.59 -0.96 3.62
C LEU A 789 27.19 -1.22 5.00
N TYR A 790 26.35 -1.53 5.98
CA TYR A 790 26.76 -1.64 7.38
C TYR A 790 27.89 -2.66 7.57
N GLY A 791 28.96 -2.23 8.23
CA GLY A 791 30.08 -3.08 8.63
C GLY A 791 31.11 -3.36 7.54
N THR A 792 30.96 -2.82 6.32
CA THR A 792 32.00 -2.91 5.27
C THR A 792 32.82 -1.63 5.11
N SER A 793 32.54 -0.58 5.90
CA SER A 793 33.18 0.74 5.81
C SER A 793 33.14 1.34 4.40
N THR A 794 32.08 1.04 3.65
CA THR A 794 31.95 1.32 2.22
C THR A 794 30.97 2.47 2.03
N LYS A 795 31.42 3.68 2.40
CA LYS A 795 30.66 4.93 2.26
C LYS A 795 30.46 5.26 0.78
N TYR A 796 29.27 5.75 0.47
CA TYR A 796 28.92 6.48 -0.73
C TYR A 796 28.40 7.85 -0.31
N GLU A 797 28.64 8.85 -1.16
CA GLU A 797 28.01 10.16 -1.03
C GLU A 797 27.38 10.57 -2.34
N ALA A 798 26.23 11.22 -2.25
CA ALA A 798 25.60 11.90 -3.36
C ALA A 798 25.01 13.23 -2.89
N ARG A 799 24.64 14.06 -3.86
CA ARG A 799 23.63 15.10 -3.65
C ARG A 799 22.31 14.61 -4.14
N PHE A 800 21.23 14.91 -3.43
CA PHE A 800 19.88 14.60 -3.84
C PHE A 800 19.13 15.88 -4.17
N ASP A 801 18.48 15.90 -5.33
CA ASP A 801 17.51 16.91 -5.71
C ASP A 801 16.11 16.27 -5.71
N GLU A 802 15.20 16.80 -4.89
CA GLU A 802 13.78 16.43 -4.96
C GLU A 802 13.11 17.19 -6.11
N HIS A 803 12.31 16.48 -6.89
CA HIS A 803 11.48 17.04 -7.96
C HIS A 803 10.00 16.78 -7.66
N GLY A 804 9.10 17.18 -8.55
CA GLY A 804 7.66 17.03 -8.37
C GLY A 804 7.16 15.58 -8.25
N SER A 805 5.84 15.42 -8.16
CA SER A 805 5.16 14.12 -8.10
C SER A 805 5.56 13.22 -9.27
N ALA A 806 6.17 12.08 -8.95
CA ALA A 806 6.29 10.93 -9.83
C ALA A 806 4.94 10.17 -9.91
N SER A 807 4.87 9.13 -10.75
CA SER A 807 3.71 8.24 -10.88
C SER A 807 3.32 7.51 -9.59
N GLU A 808 4.28 7.28 -8.69
CA GLU A 808 4.08 6.47 -7.47
C GLU A 808 4.69 7.11 -6.20
N GLY A 809 5.10 8.39 -6.23
CA GLY A 809 5.78 9.03 -5.09
C GLY A 809 6.33 10.42 -5.41
N THR A 810 7.32 10.87 -4.63
CA THR A 810 8.11 12.08 -4.93
C THR A 810 9.31 11.69 -5.80
N SER A 811 9.58 12.39 -6.90
CA SER A 811 10.77 12.09 -7.71
C SER A 811 12.04 12.59 -7.03
N ILE A 812 13.12 11.83 -7.12
CA ILE A 812 14.42 12.15 -6.53
C ILE A 812 15.57 11.77 -7.46
N VAL A 813 16.59 12.63 -7.54
CA VAL A 813 17.77 12.43 -8.39
C VAL A 813 19.02 12.55 -7.54
N PHE A 814 19.82 11.49 -7.47
CA PHE A 814 21.12 11.48 -6.81
C PHE A 814 22.23 11.78 -7.83
N THR A 815 23.09 12.77 -7.58
CA THR A 815 24.39 12.94 -8.28
C THR A 815 25.50 12.46 -7.35
N VAL A 816 26.17 11.36 -7.71
CA VAL A 816 27.19 10.70 -6.85
C VAL A 816 28.46 11.54 -6.76
N THR A 817 28.88 11.88 -5.54
CA THR A 817 30.07 12.69 -5.22
C THR A 817 31.22 11.86 -4.66
N GLU A 818 30.94 10.80 -3.90
CA GLU A 818 31.93 9.79 -3.48
C GLU A 818 31.42 8.38 -3.78
N ALA A 819 32.29 7.55 -4.38
CA ALA A 819 32.04 6.15 -4.63
C ALA A 819 33.33 5.33 -4.43
N PRO A 820 33.27 4.20 -3.71
CA PRO A 820 34.43 3.34 -3.46
C PRO A 820 34.67 2.40 -4.65
N ALA A 821 35.90 2.36 -5.14
CA ALA A 821 36.28 1.73 -6.42
C ALA A 821 36.06 0.20 -6.55
N ASN A 822 35.56 -0.48 -5.50
CA ASN A 822 35.12 -1.88 -5.52
C ASN A 822 33.91 -2.08 -4.57
N GLY A 823 32.97 -1.13 -4.55
CA GLY A 823 31.79 -1.19 -3.69
C GLY A 823 30.76 -2.26 -4.09
N PRO A 824 29.77 -2.56 -3.22
CA PRO A 824 28.70 -3.52 -3.51
C PRO A 824 27.72 -3.05 -4.59
N LEU A 825 27.59 -1.73 -4.79
CA LEU A 825 26.82 -1.11 -5.87
C LEU A 825 27.77 -0.69 -7.00
N ASP A 826 27.39 -1.01 -8.24
CA ASP A 826 28.10 -0.66 -9.47
C ASP A 826 27.78 0.80 -9.89
N ILE A 827 28.29 1.75 -9.10
CA ILE A 827 28.11 3.21 -9.29
C ILE A 827 29.44 3.95 -9.06
N ASN A 828 29.66 5.03 -9.80
CA ASN A 828 30.93 5.77 -9.83
C ASN A 828 30.72 7.25 -9.47
N VAL A 829 31.81 7.95 -9.12
CA VAL A 829 31.77 9.42 -8.94
C VAL A 829 31.36 10.10 -10.25
N GLY A 830 30.32 10.93 -10.20
CA GLY A 830 29.72 11.58 -11.36
C GLY A 830 28.56 10.81 -12.00
N ASP A 831 28.23 9.60 -11.55
CA ASP A 831 26.98 8.95 -11.95
C ASP A 831 25.76 9.71 -11.42
N VAL A 832 24.66 9.63 -12.17
CA VAL A 832 23.36 10.16 -11.78
C VAL A 832 22.39 9.00 -11.66
N LEU A 833 21.73 8.90 -10.52
CA LEU A 833 20.74 7.88 -10.21
C LEU A 833 19.37 8.55 -10.07
N SER A 834 18.45 8.26 -10.98
CA SER A 834 17.14 8.91 -11.04
C SER A 834 16.05 7.94 -10.63
N GLY A 835 15.13 8.40 -9.78
CA GLY A 835 14.11 7.55 -9.19
C GLY A 835 13.03 8.30 -8.43
N LEU A 836 12.51 7.65 -7.39
CA LEU A 836 11.38 8.08 -6.59
C LEU A 836 11.44 7.55 -5.17
N PHE A 837 10.71 8.20 -4.25
CA PHE A 837 10.50 7.70 -2.91
C PHE A 837 9.09 8.00 -2.38
N ILE A 838 8.67 7.19 -1.40
CA ILE A 838 7.50 7.42 -0.54
C ILE A 838 7.99 7.46 0.90
N ASN A 839 7.51 8.42 1.69
CA ASN A 839 7.60 8.38 3.15
C ASN A 839 6.24 8.00 3.73
N ASP A 840 6.22 7.13 4.73
CA ASP A 840 5.06 6.93 5.62
C ASP A 840 5.47 7.11 7.09
N ASN A 841 4.49 7.44 7.95
CA ASN A 841 4.69 7.67 9.37
C ASN A 841 4.44 6.45 10.27
N GLY A 842 3.99 5.32 9.67
CA GLY A 842 3.68 4.05 10.33
C GLY A 842 2.43 4.10 11.21
N GLU A 843 1.66 3.01 11.25
CA GLU A 843 0.44 2.85 12.07
C GLU A 843 0.66 3.13 13.57
N ASN A 844 1.92 3.03 14.04
CA ASN A 844 2.30 3.21 15.44
C ASN A 844 2.88 4.59 15.79
N HIS A 845 3.21 5.42 14.80
CA HIS A 845 3.90 6.71 14.97
C HIS A 845 5.18 6.69 15.84
N ILE A 846 5.88 5.56 15.89
CA ILE A 846 7.17 5.38 16.58
C ILE A 846 8.33 5.40 15.57
N VAL A 847 8.14 4.78 14.40
CA VAL A 847 9.09 4.81 13.28
C VAL A 847 8.43 5.39 12.04
N LYS A 848 9.24 5.99 11.18
CA LYS A 848 8.86 6.36 9.80
C LYS A 848 9.49 5.38 8.82
N TYR A 849 8.82 5.13 7.71
CA TYR A 849 9.37 4.36 6.60
C TYR A 849 9.71 5.28 5.43
N MET A 850 10.78 4.96 4.73
CA MET A 850 11.06 5.48 3.39
C MET A 850 11.25 4.28 2.45
N TYR A 851 10.37 4.19 1.45
CA TYR A 851 10.56 3.31 0.30
C TYR A 851 11.31 4.11 -0.75
N LEU A 852 12.57 3.75 -1.02
CA LEU A 852 13.46 4.47 -1.93
C LEU A 852 13.81 3.58 -3.12
N GLY A 853 13.41 3.98 -4.33
CA GLY A 853 13.73 3.28 -5.57
C GLY A 853 14.56 4.14 -6.51
N LEU A 854 15.75 3.68 -6.90
CA LEU A 854 16.68 4.39 -7.79
C LEU A 854 17.05 3.54 -9.01
N GLY A 855 17.05 4.18 -10.18
CA GLY A 855 17.58 3.64 -11.43
C GLY A 855 18.87 4.34 -11.85
N THR A 856 19.69 3.72 -12.69
CA THR A 856 20.97 4.29 -13.16
C THR A 856 20.80 5.26 -14.32
N ASN A 857 21.86 5.98 -14.68
CA ASN A 857 22.02 6.72 -15.94
C ASN A 857 21.49 5.97 -17.18
N ALA A 858 21.64 4.64 -17.24
CA ALA A 858 21.18 3.82 -18.38
C ALA A 858 19.69 3.42 -18.31
N LYS A 859 19.09 3.44 -17.11
CA LYS A 859 17.67 3.16 -16.87
C LYS A 859 17.21 3.82 -15.57
N ALA A 860 16.70 5.05 -15.66
CA ALA A 860 16.02 5.72 -14.54
C ALA A 860 14.81 4.89 -14.07
N ALA A 861 14.52 4.94 -12.77
CA ALA A 861 13.32 4.29 -12.21
C ALA A 861 12.12 5.23 -12.28
N SER A 862 11.02 4.78 -12.91
CA SER A 862 9.75 5.52 -12.98
C SER A 862 8.66 4.98 -12.05
N THR A 863 8.86 3.75 -11.57
CA THR A 863 8.02 3.00 -10.63
C THR A 863 8.92 2.18 -9.70
N PHE A 864 8.36 1.62 -8.63
CA PHE A 864 9.09 0.67 -7.79
C PHE A 864 9.38 -0.66 -8.53
N ASP A 865 8.47 -1.14 -9.39
CA ASP A 865 8.73 -2.25 -10.32
C ASP A 865 9.95 -2.00 -11.26
N ASP A 866 10.24 -0.73 -11.60
CA ASP A 866 11.48 -0.36 -12.30
C ASP A 866 12.71 -0.40 -11.38
N ALA A 867 12.60 0.18 -10.18
CA ALA A 867 13.67 0.28 -9.18
C ALA A 867 14.13 -1.10 -8.68
N MET A 868 13.20 -2.05 -8.53
CA MET A 868 13.48 -3.46 -8.28
C MET A 868 14.43 -4.11 -9.29
N THR A 869 14.64 -3.53 -10.48
CA THR A 869 15.63 -3.99 -11.49
C THR A 869 16.94 -3.21 -11.48
N SER A 870 17.12 -2.29 -10.54
CA SER A 870 18.36 -1.53 -10.29
C SER A 870 18.62 -1.49 -8.79
N PHE A 871 18.16 -0.48 -8.06
CA PHE A 871 18.29 -0.42 -6.60
C PHE A 871 16.96 -0.04 -5.93
N GLU A 872 16.51 -0.82 -4.94
CA GLU A 872 15.39 -0.46 -4.08
C GLU A 872 15.66 -0.82 -2.62
N TRP A 873 15.33 0.09 -1.70
CA TRP A 873 15.47 -0.08 -0.26
C TRP A 873 14.17 0.14 0.50
N VAL A 874 13.97 -0.64 1.55
CA VAL A 874 13.01 -0.35 2.62
C VAL A 874 13.80 0.20 3.80
N LEU A 875 13.73 1.52 3.98
CA LEU A 875 14.44 2.26 5.02
C LEU A 875 13.48 2.56 6.18
N THR A 876 13.97 2.46 7.41
CA THR A 876 13.25 2.76 8.66
C THR A 876 13.99 3.87 9.39
N GLY A 877 13.31 4.96 9.72
CA GLY A 877 13.82 6.09 10.50
C GLY A 877 13.04 6.27 11.79
N CYS A 878 13.54 7.13 12.67
CA CYS A 878 12.80 7.51 13.88
C CYS A 878 11.79 8.62 13.61
N GLN A 879 10.67 8.59 14.36
CA GLN A 879 9.81 9.75 14.54
C GLN A 879 10.36 10.69 15.61
N ASP A 880 10.00 11.97 15.54
CA ASP A 880 10.45 12.97 16.50
C ASP A 880 9.96 12.65 17.92
N ASN A 881 10.88 12.54 18.88
CA ASN A 881 10.64 12.15 20.29
C ASN A 881 10.21 10.68 20.53
N ALA A 882 10.36 9.81 19.54
CA ALA A 882 10.05 8.38 19.68
C ALA A 882 11.08 7.59 20.54
N PRO A 883 10.71 6.41 21.07
CA PRO A 883 11.61 5.53 21.85
C PRO A 883 12.62 4.71 21.02
N CYS A 884 12.69 4.88 19.70
CA CYS A 884 13.75 4.28 18.89
C CYS A 884 15.03 5.11 18.97
N ASP A 885 16.15 4.52 18.56
CA ASP A 885 17.43 5.22 18.44
C ASP A 885 18.21 4.68 17.25
N PHE A 886 18.25 5.45 16.16
CA PHE A 886 19.11 5.22 15.01
C PHE A 886 20.29 6.22 14.97
N SER A 887 20.69 6.82 16.10
CA SER A 887 21.86 7.73 16.13
C SER A 887 23.16 7.03 15.78
N SER A 888 23.27 5.73 16.06
CA SER A 888 24.37 4.84 15.60
C SER A 888 24.40 4.60 14.09
N SER A 889 23.34 4.98 13.38
CA SER A 889 23.22 4.94 11.91
C SER A 889 23.56 6.28 11.25
N ARG A 890 23.82 7.34 12.05
CA ARG A 890 24.15 8.65 11.49
C ARG A 890 25.57 8.64 10.96
N LEU A 891 25.67 8.74 9.64
CA LEU A 891 26.95 8.90 8.96
C LEU A 891 27.44 10.35 9.12
N PRO A 892 28.77 10.57 9.17
CA PRO A 892 29.32 11.91 9.22
C PRO A 892 29.10 12.67 7.90
N GLU A 893 28.83 13.96 8.05
CA GLU A 893 29.07 15.01 7.05
C GLU A 893 30.55 15.07 6.66
#